data_AF-A0A9Q1HNS3-F1
#
_entry.id   AF-A0A9Q1HNS3-F1
#
_cell.length_a   1.000
_cell.length_b   1.000
_cell.length_c   1.000
_cell.angle_alpha   90.00
_cell.angle_beta   90.00
_cell.angle_gamma   90.00
#
_symmetry.space_group_name_H-M   'P 1'
#
loop_
_entity.id
_entity.type
_entity.pdbx_description
1 polymer ?
#
loop_
_entity_poly.entity_id
_entity_poly.type
_entity_poly.pdbx_seq_one_letter_code
_entity_poly.pdbx_strand_id
1 'polypeptide(L)'
;MIARTYNVFSIVLKYAVDMLTWEKEDELPPGLEPPYRGDTYYCMLFNDEVHTYEQVIYTLQKAVSCTQKEAVSFATTVDRDGRKSVRYGDFQFCEQAKSVIVRNTSRQSKPLRVQVMHSSVVAHQCFALKALVWLGHVIGYSDALRRILCQVGLQKGPEGEYSSLVDTLMLCDSKMWKAARNVYHQLFMSSLLMDPKYKKLFAIQFAKNYRRLQTDFMEDDHERVVSVTSLSVQLFTVPTVARMLIVEENLMTTIIRTFVDHLRHRDLQGRFQFERYTAQQAFKFRRVQSLIGDLKYVLISRPSEWTDKLREKFLEGLDSFLELLKCMQGMDPVVRQVGQHIEMEPEWEAAFTLQMKLTHIISMMQEWCATDEKVLVESYKKCLTALTHCHSGFTDGEQPITLSMCGHSVDTIRYCVSQEKVSIHLPVSRLLAGLHVLLSKTEVAYRFPEQLPLSELSPPMLIEHPLRCLVLCAQVHAGMWRRNGFSLVNQIYYYHNVKCRVEMFDKDLIMLQAGASMMDPNHFLMIVLSRFELYHIFSSADCRKRYNRENANKDVVQQNNTLIEEMLHLVMMVVGERFSPGIGQVQDCDEIRREITHQLCIRAMAHSELVKALPENENKETGMERVIDSVASFKKPGVTGRGLYELRPECAKQFNLYFYHYSRADQSKAEEAQRKVKRQNGEDSALPPPVLPPFCPLFASLVNVLQCDVLLGMLGAVLQWAVEPSGGHWSESMLQRVLHLMGMALLEEQQQMESSSEDNDVTFNFTLKISRPGEAPT
;
A
#
# COMPACT_ATOMS: atom_id res chain seq x y z
N MET A 1 4.60 43.75 34.53
CA MET A 1 3.97 43.72 33.18
C MET A 1 3.53 42.30 32.82
N ILE A 2 4.43 41.31 32.84
CA ILE A 2 4.15 39.89 32.53
C ILE A 2 2.92 39.34 33.26
N ALA A 3 2.83 39.49 34.59
CA ALA A 3 1.69 39.01 35.37
C ALA A 3 0.34 39.66 34.95
N ARG A 4 0.36 40.94 34.57
CA ARG A 4 -0.85 41.62 34.08
C ARG A 4 -1.27 41.08 32.72
N THR A 5 -0.31 40.93 31.80
CA THR A 5 -0.57 40.33 30.48
C THR A 5 -1.09 38.90 30.62
N TYR A 6 -0.48 38.09 31.49
CA TYR A 6 -0.92 36.73 31.77
C TYR A 6 -2.38 36.70 32.25
N ASN A 7 -2.74 37.54 33.23
CA ASN A 7 -4.11 37.61 33.74
C ASN A 7 -5.11 38.05 32.65
N VAL A 8 -4.76 39.05 31.84
CA VAL A 8 -5.60 39.50 30.73
C VAL A 8 -5.81 38.37 29.72
N PHE A 9 -4.74 37.70 29.30
CA PHE A 9 -4.83 36.59 28.34
C PHE A 9 -5.61 35.41 28.91
N SER A 10 -5.43 35.09 30.19
CA SER A 10 -6.18 34.04 30.89
C SER A 10 -7.67 34.31 30.89
N ILE A 11 -8.08 35.53 31.25
CA ILE A 11 -9.50 35.92 31.27
C ILE A 11 -10.08 35.92 29.86
N VAL A 12 -9.39 36.54 28.89
CA VAL A 12 -9.90 36.68 27.53
C VAL A 12 -9.97 35.33 26.82
N LEU A 13 -8.92 34.50 26.94
CA LEU A 13 -8.91 33.18 26.31
C LEU A 13 -9.96 32.27 26.95
N LYS A 14 -10.06 32.23 28.29
CA LYS A 14 -11.08 31.45 28.98
C LYS A 14 -12.49 31.86 28.56
N TYR A 15 -12.78 33.15 28.59
CA TYR A 15 -14.07 33.69 28.12
C TYR A 15 -14.38 33.24 26.68
N ALA A 16 -13.39 33.32 25.79
CA ALA A 16 -13.59 32.94 24.40
C ALA A 16 -13.83 31.42 24.25
N VAL A 17 -13.07 30.58 24.96
CA VAL A 17 -13.27 29.12 24.96
C VAL A 17 -14.66 28.78 25.50
N ASP A 18 -15.00 29.26 26.70
CA ASP A 18 -16.27 28.97 27.37
C ASP A 18 -17.47 29.34 26.48
N MET A 19 -17.42 30.48 25.80
CA MET A 19 -18.50 30.92 24.91
C MET A 19 -18.57 30.17 23.58
N LEU A 20 -17.43 29.78 23.01
CA LEU A 20 -17.40 29.04 21.73
C LEU A 20 -17.82 27.57 21.91
N THR A 21 -17.57 27.00 23.09
CA THR A 21 -17.99 25.63 23.45
C THR A 21 -19.32 25.59 24.20
N TRP A 22 -20.01 26.73 24.34
CA TRP A 22 -21.28 26.81 25.05
C TRP A 22 -22.41 26.11 24.28
N GLU A 23 -23.05 25.13 24.90
CA GLU A 23 -24.08 24.30 24.26
C GLU A 23 -25.50 24.84 24.41
N LYS A 24 -25.77 25.71 25.40
CA LYS A 24 -27.12 26.22 25.65
C LYS A 24 -27.47 27.36 24.68
N GLU A 25 -28.64 27.24 24.04
CA GLU A 25 -29.10 28.18 23.01
C GLU A 25 -29.75 29.45 23.59
N ASP A 26 -30.34 29.35 24.79
CA ASP A 26 -31.13 30.42 25.40
C ASP A 26 -30.46 31.07 26.63
N GLU A 27 -29.68 30.30 27.39
CA GLU A 27 -29.03 30.78 28.62
C GLU A 27 -27.58 31.18 28.37
N LEU A 28 -27.09 32.18 29.13
CA LEU A 28 -25.68 32.53 29.18
C LEU A 28 -24.97 31.85 30.35
N PRO A 29 -23.63 31.71 30.31
CA PRO A 29 -22.86 31.30 31.48
C PRO A 29 -23.11 32.22 32.68
N PRO A 30 -23.08 31.70 33.92
CA PRO A 30 -23.24 32.51 35.12
C PRO A 30 -22.29 33.71 35.14
N GLY A 31 -22.83 34.91 35.38
CA GLY A 31 -22.06 36.16 35.44
C GLY A 31 -21.92 36.92 34.11
N LEU A 32 -22.42 36.36 32.99
CA LEU A 32 -22.54 37.08 31.71
C LEU A 32 -23.97 37.56 31.44
N GLU A 33 -24.90 37.33 32.36
CA GLU A 33 -26.29 37.74 32.23
C GLU A 33 -26.41 39.26 32.13
N PRO A 34 -27.11 39.79 31.10
CA PRO A 34 -27.32 41.21 30.98
C PRO A 34 -28.28 41.70 32.09
N PRO A 35 -28.14 42.95 32.57
CA PRO A 35 -29.06 43.54 33.53
C PRO A 35 -30.52 43.57 33.04
N TYR A 36 -30.71 43.57 31.73
CA TYR A 36 -32.00 43.46 31.06
C TYR A 36 -31.90 42.42 29.94
N ARG A 37 -32.70 41.35 30.03
CA ARG A 37 -32.78 40.29 29.01
C ARG A 37 -33.99 40.57 28.13
N GLY A 38 -33.75 41.03 26.90
CA GLY A 38 -34.81 41.26 25.93
C GLY A 38 -35.17 39.99 25.16
N ASP A 39 -36.46 39.77 24.89
CA ASP A 39 -37.00 38.59 24.20
C ASP A 39 -36.71 38.60 22.68
N THR A 40 -35.44 38.57 22.32
CA THR A 40 -34.98 38.63 20.93
C THR A 40 -34.13 37.42 20.59
N TYR A 41 -34.45 36.78 19.48
CA TYR A 41 -33.89 35.50 19.06
C TYR A 41 -33.46 35.56 17.60
N TYR A 42 -32.49 34.73 17.26
CA TYR A 42 -32.06 34.46 15.89
C TYR A 42 -32.43 33.04 15.49
N CYS A 43 -33.04 32.89 14.32
CA CYS A 43 -33.13 31.60 13.63
C CYS A 43 -31.80 31.38 12.89
N MET A 44 -30.96 30.49 13.40
CA MET A 44 -29.61 30.21 12.89
C MET A 44 -29.62 28.95 12.03
N LEU A 45 -29.28 29.09 10.75
CA LEU A 45 -29.06 27.97 9.83
C LEU A 45 -27.57 27.59 9.84
N PHE A 46 -27.28 26.30 9.94
CA PHE A 46 -25.93 25.74 9.90
C PHE A 46 -25.67 25.04 8.56
N ASN A 47 -24.39 25.01 8.17
CA ASN A 47 -23.95 24.30 6.98
C ASN A 47 -24.06 22.79 7.16
N ASP A 48 -24.32 22.07 6.08
CA ASP A 48 -24.08 20.63 5.98
C ASP A 48 -23.56 20.28 4.59
N GLU A 49 -22.97 19.08 4.47
CA GLU A 49 -22.43 18.57 3.20
C GLU A 49 -23.44 17.65 2.47
N VAL A 50 -24.72 17.69 2.87
CA VAL A 50 -25.76 16.78 2.36
C VAL A 50 -26.68 17.49 1.37
N HIS A 51 -27.08 18.72 1.68
CA HIS A 51 -28.03 19.47 0.85
C HIS A 51 -27.31 20.27 -0.24
N THR A 52 -27.86 20.27 -1.45
CA THR A 52 -27.30 21.10 -2.52
C THR A 52 -27.62 22.58 -2.32
N TYR A 53 -26.78 23.45 -2.87
CA TYR A 53 -27.00 24.90 -2.86
C TYR A 53 -28.42 25.30 -3.30
N GLU A 54 -28.91 24.70 -4.39
CA GLU A 54 -30.24 24.99 -4.92
C GLU A 54 -31.36 24.62 -3.94
N GLN A 55 -31.22 23.48 -3.25
CA GLN A 55 -32.19 23.03 -2.24
C GLN A 55 -32.23 23.95 -1.03
N VAL A 56 -31.07 24.41 -0.57
CA VAL A 56 -30.95 25.37 0.54
C VAL A 56 -31.59 26.71 0.13
N ILE A 57 -31.28 27.21 -1.07
CA ILE A 57 -31.83 28.46 -1.59
C ILE A 57 -33.37 28.39 -1.68
N TYR A 58 -33.92 27.33 -2.27
CA TYR A 58 -35.36 27.13 -2.38
C TYR A 58 -36.05 27.07 -1.02
N THR A 59 -35.43 26.37 -0.06
CA THR A 59 -35.95 26.25 1.30
C THR A 59 -35.96 27.60 2.02
N LEU A 60 -34.89 28.39 1.86
CA LEU A 60 -34.78 29.73 2.44
C LEU A 60 -35.83 30.70 1.88
N GLN A 61 -36.09 30.68 0.58
CA GLN A 61 -37.14 31.51 -0.02
C GLN A 61 -38.52 31.23 0.58
N LYS A 62 -38.84 29.96 0.82
CA LYS A 62 -40.12 29.57 1.42
C LYS A 62 -40.21 29.86 2.91
N ALA A 63 -39.13 29.61 3.66
CA ALA A 63 -39.13 29.77 5.11
C ALA A 63 -39.00 31.22 5.57
N VAL A 64 -38.25 32.02 4.82
CA VAL A 64 -37.91 33.40 5.17
C VAL A 64 -38.74 34.41 4.40
N SER A 65 -39.29 34.04 3.23
CA SER A 65 -39.95 34.94 2.28
C SER A 65 -39.00 36.00 1.69
N CYS A 66 -37.73 35.61 1.46
CA CYS A 66 -36.70 36.46 0.88
C CYS A 66 -36.59 36.30 -0.65
N THR A 67 -35.94 37.26 -1.31
CA THR A 67 -35.65 37.18 -2.76
C THR A 67 -34.63 36.08 -3.07
N GLN A 68 -34.56 35.64 -4.34
CA GLN A 68 -33.54 34.69 -4.79
C GLN A 68 -32.11 35.18 -4.48
N LYS A 69 -31.85 36.48 -4.68
CA LYS A 69 -30.53 37.08 -4.45
C LYS A 69 -30.13 37.02 -2.97
N GLU A 70 -31.08 37.30 -2.06
CA GLU A 70 -30.85 37.20 -0.62
C GLU A 70 -30.66 35.74 -0.17
N ALA A 71 -31.47 34.82 -0.70
CA ALA A 71 -31.33 33.39 -0.42
C ALA A 71 -29.95 32.84 -0.86
N VAL A 72 -29.48 33.23 -2.06
CA VAL A 72 -28.12 32.93 -2.53
C VAL A 72 -27.07 33.51 -1.59
N SER A 73 -27.23 34.76 -1.15
CA SER A 73 -26.31 35.40 -0.21
C SER A 73 -26.27 34.68 1.15
N PHE A 74 -27.42 34.22 1.66
CA PHE A 74 -27.48 33.42 2.88
C PHE A 74 -26.76 32.09 2.69
N ALA A 75 -27.09 31.33 1.64
CA ALA A 75 -26.44 30.04 1.35
C ALA A 75 -24.91 30.17 1.22
N THR A 76 -24.44 31.17 0.48
CA THR A 76 -22.99 31.46 0.32
C THR A 76 -22.32 31.77 1.67
N THR A 77 -23.01 32.50 2.55
CA THR A 77 -22.46 32.83 3.87
C THR A 77 -22.47 31.62 4.80
N VAL A 78 -23.51 30.78 4.74
CA VAL A 78 -23.60 29.53 5.50
C VAL A 78 -22.46 28.59 5.10
N ASP A 79 -22.18 28.43 3.81
CA ASP A 79 -21.07 27.60 3.35
C ASP A 79 -19.70 28.15 3.80
N ARG A 80 -19.49 29.47 3.62
CA ARG A 80 -18.20 30.10 3.96
C ARG A 80 -17.93 30.08 5.46
N ASP A 81 -18.91 30.52 6.25
CA ASP A 81 -18.73 30.77 7.68
C ASP A 81 -19.23 29.60 8.54
N GLY A 82 -19.95 28.63 7.98
CA GLY A 82 -20.52 27.46 8.65
C GLY A 82 -21.90 27.70 9.28
N ARG A 83 -22.34 28.96 9.43
CA ARG A 83 -23.69 29.33 9.91
C ARG A 83 -24.08 30.77 9.57
N LYS A 84 -25.39 31.04 9.50
CA LYS A 84 -25.93 32.40 9.32
C LYS A 84 -27.33 32.55 9.94
N SER A 85 -27.60 33.74 10.49
CA SER A 85 -28.94 34.14 10.93
C SER A 85 -29.83 34.38 9.71
N VAL A 86 -30.93 33.64 9.60
CA VAL A 86 -31.89 33.77 8.49
C VAL A 86 -33.12 34.59 8.90
N ARG A 87 -33.41 34.68 10.20
CA ARG A 87 -34.42 35.57 10.79
C ARG A 87 -33.99 36.10 12.15
N TYR A 88 -34.58 37.22 12.55
CA TYR A 88 -34.41 37.88 13.84
C TYR A 88 -35.77 38.40 14.31
N GLY A 89 -36.14 38.16 15.57
CA GLY A 89 -37.43 38.58 16.12
C GLY A 89 -37.73 37.90 17.46
N ASP A 90 -39.00 37.73 17.80
CA ASP A 90 -39.41 36.93 18.96
C ASP A 90 -39.19 35.42 18.74
N PHE A 91 -39.34 34.64 19.81
CA PHE A 91 -39.12 33.19 19.77
C PHE A 91 -40.06 32.48 18.80
N GLN A 92 -41.35 32.83 18.81
CA GLN A 92 -42.36 32.17 17.98
C GLN A 92 -42.10 32.42 16.49
N PHE A 93 -41.71 33.63 16.13
CA PHE A 93 -41.37 34.04 14.77
C PHE A 93 -40.14 33.28 14.24
N CYS A 94 -39.12 33.07 15.08
CA CYS A 94 -37.93 32.30 14.72
C CYS A 94 -38.21 30.79 14.66
N GLU A 95 -39.00 30.24 15.59
CA GLU A 95 -39.36 28.82 15.63
C GLU A 95 -40.26 28.43 14.45
N GLN A 96 -41.12 29.34 13.99
CA GLN A 96 -41.91 29.13 12.78
C GLN A 96 -41.01 28.95 11.55
N ALA A 97 -40.00 29.81 11.37
CA ALA A 97 -39.06 29.67 10.25
C ALA A 97 -38.25 28.37 10.33
N LYS A 98 -37.76 27.99 11.52
CA LYS A 98 -37.10 26.71 11.75
C LYS A 98 -38.00 25.53 11.37
N SER A 99 -39.25 25.54 11.81
CA SER A 99 -40.23 24.49 11.50
C SER A 99 -40.46 24.32 10.00
N VAL A 100 -40.49 25.42 9.24
CA VAL A 100 -40.63 25.37 7.77
C VAL A 100 -39.37 24.81 7.11
N ILE A 101 -38.17 25.21 7.56
CA ILE A 101 -36.90 24.71 7.01
C ILE A 101 -36.78 23.20 7.24
N VAL A 102 -37.00 22.76 8.48
CA VAL A 102 -36.92 21.35 8.85
C VAL A 102 -37.95 20.55 8.06
N ARG A 103 -39.21 20.98 8.02
CA ARG A 103 -40.28 20.28 7.27
C ARG A 103 -39.99 20.14 5.78
N ASN A 104 -39.44 21.17 5.14
CA ASN A 104 -39.13 21.15 3.71
C ASN A 104 -37.91 20.27 3.36
N THR A 105 -37.01 20.04 4.33
CA THR A 105 -35.80 19.24 4.15
C THR A 105 -35.89 17.83 4.74
N SER A 106 -36.95 17.54 5.49
CA SER A 106 -37.19 16.22 6.14
C SER A 106 -37.30 15.03 5.17
N ARG A 107 -37.47 15.27 3.86
CA ARG A 107 -37.58 14.20 2.86
C ARG A 107 -36.23 13.56 2.51
N GLN A 108 -35.11 14.15 2.94
CA GLN A 108 -33.77 13.59 2.83
C GLN A 108 -33.41 12.79 4.08
N SER A 109 -32.27 12.08 4.07
CA SER A 109 -31.84 11.23 5.20
C SER A 109 -31.69 11.99 6.52
N LYS A 110 -31.41 13.30 6.48
CA LYS A 110 -31.31 14.20 7.64
C LYS A 110 -31.79 15.61 7.26
N PRO A 111 -32.65 16.28 8.05
CA PRO A 111 -33.05 17.66 7.79
C PRO A 111 -31.90 18.65 8.07
N LEU A 112 -31.98 19.84 7.45
CA LEU A 112 -31.03 20.93 7.72
C LEU A 112 -30.99 21.27 9.21
N ARG A 113 -29.78 21.46 9.76
CA ARG A 113 -29.60 21.87 11.15
C ARG A 113 -29.95 23.36 11.33
N VAL A 114 -30.99 23.62 12.11
CA VAL A 114 -31.44 24.98 12.45
C VAL A 114 -31.71 25.08 13.94
N GLN A 115 -31.20 26.14 14.58
CA GLN A 115 -31.38 26.42 16.01
C GLN A 115 -31.98 27.81 16.22
N VAL A 116 -32.76 27.98 17.29
CA VAL A 116 -33.28 29.30 17.69
C VAL A 116 -32.49 29.74 18.90
N MET A 117 -31.61 30.70 18.71
CA MET A 117 -30.64 31.13 19.73
C MET A 117 -30.99 32.52 20.24
N HIS A 118 -30.88 32.74 21.55
CA HIS A 118 -31.08 34.06 22.14
C HIS A 118 -30.02 35.06 21.63
N SER A 119 -30.43 36.30 21.38
CA SER A 119 -29.57 37.32 20.76
C SER A 119 -28.28 37.60 21.55
N SER A 120 -28.36 37.55 22.88
CA SER A 120 -27.20 37.73 23.76
C SER A 120 -26.16 36.61 23.62
N VAL A 121 -26.59 35.34 23.49
CA VAL A 121 -25.69 34.18 23.28
C VAL A 121 -24.93 34.36 21.97
N VAL A 122 -25.65 34.70 20.89
CA VAL A 122 -25.03 34.95 19.58
C VAL A 122 -24.07 36.14 19.63
N ALA A 123 -24.42 37.22 20.33
CA ALA A 123 -23.55 38.38 20.50
C ALA A 123 -22.25 38.03 21.24
N HIS A 124 -22.34 37.28 22.34
CA HIS A 124 -21.17 36.83 23.10
C HIS A 124 -20.28 35.88 22.29
N GLN A 125 -20.86 34.96 21.50
CA GLN A 125 -20.12 34.11 20.57
C GLN A 125 -19.40 34.92 19.48
N CYS A 126 -20.07 35.90 18.89
CA CYS A 126 -19.45 36.82 17.93
C CYS A 126 -18.31 37.64 18.56
N PHE A 127 -18.48 38.09 19.80
CA PHE A 127 -17.44 38.80 20.53
C PHE A 127 -16.25 37.89 20.86
N ALA A 128 -16.49 36.64 21.27
CA ALA A 128 -15.45 35.64 21.51
C ALA A 128 -14.57 35.41 20.27
N LEU A 129 -15.17 35.30 19.07
CA LEU A 129 -14.41 35.21 17.82
C LEU A 129 -13.51 36.44 17.60
N LYS A 130 -14.06 37.65 17.78
CA LYS A 130 -13.29 38.89 17.64
C LYS A 130 -12.17 38.98 18.68
N ALA A 131 -12.40 38.47 19.89
CA ALA A 131 -11.41 38.42 20.95
C ALA A 131 -10.25 37.46 20.61
N LEU A 132 -10.53 36.28 20.03
CA LEU A 132 -9.49 35.37 19.55
C LEU A 132 -8.68 35.98 18.40
N VAL A 133 -9.34 36.64 17.44
CA VAL A 133 -8.66 37.36 16.36
C VAL A 133 -7.77 38.47 16.92
N TRP A 134 -8.26 39.22 17.89
CA TRP A 134 -7.48 40.23 18.59
C TRP A 134 -6.26 39.63 19.31
N LEU A 135 -6.43 38.52 20.04
CA LEU A 135 -5.31 37.80 20.66
C LEU A 135 -4.26 37.41 19.62
N GLY A 136 -4.68 36.88 18.47
CA GLY A 136 -3.80 36.54 17.35
C GLY A 136 -2.98 37.73 16.83
N HIS A 137 -3.60 38.91 16.71
CA HIS A 137 -2.86 40.13 16.35
C HIS A 137 -1.89 40.57 17.46
N VAL A 138 -2.32 40.52 18.73
CA VAL A 138 -1.51 40.99 19.86
C VAL A 138 -0.25 40.16 20.05
N ILE A 139 -0.33 38.83 19.94
CA ILE A 139 0.85 37.97 20.01
C ILE A 139 1.82 38.17 18.83
N GLY A 140 1.34 38.77 17.73
CA GLY A 140 2.16 39.11 16.57
C GLY A 140 3.19 40.21 16.85
N TYR A 141 2.95 41.06 17.85
CA TYR A 141 3.86 42.17 18.18
C TYR A 141 5.13 41.72 18.94
N SER A 142 5.11 40.58 19.62
CA SER A 142 6.27 40.12 20.41
C SER A 142 6.22 38.63 20.73
N ASP A 143 7.37 37.96 20.61
CA ASP A 143 7.53 36.56 21.01
C ASP A 143 7.25 36.34 22.51
N ALA A 144 7.52 37.34 23.37
CA ALA A 144 7.21 37.23 24.79
C ALA A 144 5.70 37.14 25.05
N LEU A 145 4.89 37.93 24.32
CA LEU A 145 3.44 37.88 24.39
C LEU A 145 2.92 36.54 23.87
N ARG A 146 3.48 36.05 22.76
CA ARG A 146 3.17 34.71 22.23
C ARG A 146 3.39 33.62 23.27
N ARG A 147 4.57 33.60 23.90
CA ARG A 147 4.91 32.62 24.93
C ARG A 147 3.98 32.68 26.14
N ILE A 148 3.55 33.87 26.56
CA ILE A 148 2.57 34.04 27.64
C ILE A 148 1.22 33.42 27.24
N LEU A 149 0.74 33.67 26.01
CA LEU A 149 -0.50 33.06 25.53
C LEU A 149 -0.39 31.53 25.51
N CYS A 150 0.72 30.99 25.03
CA CYS A 150 0.95 29.54 25.03
C CYS A 150 0.93 28.95 26.45
N GLN A 151 1.53 29.63 27.44
CA GLN A 151 1.47 29.20 28.84
C GLN A 151 0.05 29.19 29.39
N VAL A 152 -0.72 30.23 29.10
CA VAL A 152 -2.13 30.32 29.51
C VAL A 152 -2.94 29.20 28.87
N GLY A 153 -2.81 29.00 27.56
CA GLY A 153 -3.58 28.01 26.82
C GLY A 153 -3.30 26.57 27.26
N LEU A 154 -2.04 26.24 27.55
CA LEU A 154 -1.58 24.92 27.97
C LEU A 154 -1.56 24.73 29.51
N GLN A 155 -2.06 25.71 30.27
CA GLN A 155 -2.15 25.57 31.72
C GLN A 155 -3.12 24.43 32.07
N LYS A 156 -2.71 23.55 32.99
CA LYS A 156 -3.56 22.46 33.49
C LYS A 156 -4.84 23.05 34.11
N GLY A 157 -5.99 22.57 33.68
CA GLY A 157 -7.28 22.97 34.23
C GLY A 157 -7.58 22.29 35.58
N PRO A 158 -8.73 22.61 36.19
CA PRO A 158 -9.13 22.09 37.50
C PRO A 158 -9.41 20.58 37.51
N GLU A 159 -9.70 19.98 36.35
CA GLU A 159 -10.01 18.55 36.21
C GLU A 159 -8.76 17.69 35.95
N GLY A 160 -7.55 18.28 36.04
CA GLY A 160 -6.28 17.56 35.96
C GLY A 160 -5.47 17.85 34.68
N GLU A 161 -4.53 16.94 34.37
CA GLU A 161 -3.45 17.13 33.39
C GLU A 161 -3.90 17.29 31.92
N TYR A 162 -5.18 17.02 31.62
CA TYR A 162 -5.77 17.00 30.25
C TYR A 162 -7.00 17.90 30.10
N SER A 163 -7.06 18.96 30.90
CA SER A 163 -8.19 19.91 30.95
C SER A 163 -7.76 21.34 30.60
N SER A 164 -6.71 21.51 29.80
CA SER A 164 -6.27 22.84 29.40
C SER A 164 -7.26 23.49 28.43
N LEU A 165 -7.21 24.82 28.30
CA LEU A 165 -8.06 25.56 27.36
C LEU A 165 -7.82 25.11 25.91
N VAL A 166 -6.59 24.73 25.59
CA VAL A 166 -6.22 24.14 24.30
C VAL A 166 -6.88 22.77 24.11
N ASP A 167 -6.89 21.91 25.13
CA ASP A 167 -7.56 20.61 25.06
C ASP A 167 -9.06 20.77 24.83
N THR A 168 -9.71 21.70 25.55
CA THR A 168 -11.14 21.98 25.37
C THR A 168 -11.46 22.42 23.94
N LEU A 169 -10.66 23.33 23.37
CA LEU A 169 -10.83 23.75 21.97
C LEU A 169 -10.63 22.59 20.98
N MET A 170 -9.64 21.72 21.20
CA MET A 170 -9.41 20.56 20.33
C MET A 170 -10.56 19.55 20.42
N LEU A 171 -10.98 19.19 21.64
CA LEU A 171 -12.02 18.17 21.88
C LEU A 171 -13.44 18.66 21.52
N CYS A 172 -13.65 19.98 21.40
CA CYS A 172 -14.90 20.56 20.93
C CYS A 172 -14.87 20.97 19.45
N ASP A 173 -13.79 20.70 18.70
CA ASP A 173 -13.63 21.09 17.29
C ASP A 173 -14.84 20.69 16.43
N SER A 174 -15.21 19.40 16.48
CA SER A 174 -16.33 18.83 15.70
C SER A 174 -17.68 19.47 16.02
N LYS A 175 -17.85 20.06 17.21
CA LYS A 175 -19.09 20.74 17.62
C LYS A 175 -19.17 22.19 17.14
N MET A 176 -18.04 22.82 16.84
CA MET A 176 -17.96 24.22 16.42
C MET A 176 -18.26 24.40 14.93
N TRP A 177 -18.72 25.60 14.55
CA TRP A 177 -18.94 25.96 13.15
C TRP A 177 -17.64 26.39 12.46
N LYS A 178 -17.58 26.26 11.13
CA LYS A 178 -16.38 26.52 10.29
C LYS A 178 -15.63 27.81 10.61
N ALA A 179 -16.29 28.95 10.76
CA ALA A 179 -15.61 30.21 11.10
C ALA A 179 -14.94 30.19 12.49
N ALA A 180 -15.55 29.55 13.49
CA ALA A 180 -14.91 29.40 14.80
C ALA A 180 -13.67 28.52 14.72
N ARG A 181 -13.77 27.38 14.02
CA ARG A 181 -12.65 26.47 13.78
C ARG A 181 -11.47 27.19 13.12
N ASN A 182 -11.73 27.89 12.03
CA ASN A 182 -10.72 28.66 11.31
C ASN A 182 -10.00 29.66 12.21
N VAL A 183 -10.73 30.43 13.03
CA VAL A 183 -10.13 31.46 13.90
C VAL A 183 -9.20 30.84 14.94
N TYR A 184 -9.62 29.78 15.64
CA TYR A 184 -8.78 29.20 16.69
C TYR A 184 -7.64 28.32 16.12
N HIS A 185 -7.85 27.66 14.97
CA HIS A 185 -6.77 26.98 14.24
C HIS A 185 -5.67 27.98 13.83
N GLN A 186 -6.06 29.15 13.29
CA GLN A 186 -5.12 30.22 12.98
C GLN A 186 -4.41 30.75 14.24
N LEU A 187 -5.10 30.82 15.37
CA LEU A 187 -4.47 31.18 16.64
C LEU A 187 -3.42 30.14 17.04
N PHE A 188 -3.70 28.84 16.92
CA PHE A 188 -2.71 27.78 17.21
C PHE A 188 -1.52 27.83 16.25
N MET A 189 -1.76 28.05 14.96
CA MET A 189 -0.71 28.18 13.95
C MET A 189 0.20 29.38 14.22
N SER A 190 -0.35 30.53 14.61
CA SER A 190 0.40 31.77 14.89
C SER A 190 1.02 31.82 16.30
N SER A 191 0.60 30.93 17.21
CA SER A 191 1.11 30.83 18.58
C SER A 191 1.91 29.56 18.84
N LEU A 192 1.23 28.46 19.17
CA LEU A 192 1.79 27.19 19.62
C LEU A 192 2.77 26.60 18.60
N LEU A 193 2.48 26.71 17.31
CA LEU A 193 3.32 26.15 16.25
C LEU A 193 4.52 27.04 15.87
N MET A 194 4.59 28.28 16.34
CA MET A 194 5.72 29.18 16.03
C MET A 194 6.87 29.06 17.04
N ASP A 195 6.59 28.71 18.30
CA ASP A 195 7.63 28.57 19.32
C ASP A 195 8.03 27.09 19.51
N PRO A 196 9.33 26.72 19.37
CA PRO A 196 9.76 25.32 19.46
C PRO A 196 9.41 24.63 20.78
N LYS A 197 9.44 25.34 21.91
CA LYS A 197 9.12 24.76 23.22
C LYS A 197 7.63 24.42 23.30
N TYR A 198 6.78 25.38 22.92
CA TYR A 198 5.33 25.18 23.00
C TYR A 198 4.80 24.28 21.89
N LYS A 199 5.47 24.22 20.74
CA LYS A 199 5.18 23.22 19.69
C LYS A 199 5.32 21.81 20.24
N LYS A 200 6.40 21.52 20.97
CA LYS A 200 6.61 20.20 21.60
C LYS A 200 5.50 19.87 22.60
N LEU A 201 5.18 20.80 23.51
CA LEU A 201 4.12 20.61 24.51
C LEU A 201 2.74 20.42 23.86
N PHE A 202 2.42 21.20 22.83
CA PHE A 202 1.19 21.06 22.08
C PHE A 202 1.13 19.73 21.33
N ALA A 203 2.25 19.30 20.73
CA ALA A 203 2.32 18.03 20.03
C ALA A 203 2.05 16.83 20.96
N ILE A 204 2.55 16.89 22.20
CA ILE A 204 2.27 15.89 23.24
C ILE A 204 0.77 15.86 23.54
N GLN A 205 0.13 17.01 23.81
CA GLN A 205 -1.32 17.05 24.08
C GLN A 205 -2.17 16.59 22.87
N PHE A 206 -1.73 16.93 21.66
CA PHE A 206 -2.37 16.47 20.43
C PHE A 206 -2.27 14.94 20.28
N ALA A 207 -1.09 14.35 20.55
CA ALA A 207 -0.87 12.91 20.48
C ALA A 207 -1.70 12.14 21.52
N LYS A 208 -1.80 12.65 22.75
CA LYS A 208 -2.61 12.04 23.81
C LYS A 208 -4.10 12.02 23.49
N ASN A 209 -4.61 13.10 22.91
CA ASN A 209 -6.01 13.20 22.49
C ASN A 209 -6.29 12.60 21.11
N TYR A 210 -5.27 12.10 20.40
CA TYR A 210 -5.35 11.73 18.98
C TYR A 210 -6.51 10.77 18.68
N ARG A 211 -6.65 9.69 19.46
CA ARG A 211 -7.72 8.70 19.25
C ARG A 211 -9.10 9.35 19.28
N ARG A 212 -9.36 10.21 20.27
CA ARG A 212 -10.64 10.91 20.43
C ARG A 212 -10.87 11.91 19.30
N LEU A 213 -9.86 12.71 18.96
CA LEU A 213 -9.95 13.68 17.85
C LEU A 213 -10.29 13.01 16.52
N GLN A 214 -9.71 11.83 16.27
CA GLN A 214 -9.97 11.08 15.06
C GLN A 214 -11.38 10.46 15.06
N THR A 215 -11.83 9.90 16.19
CA THR A 215 -13.21 9.41 16.32
C THR A 215 -14.23 10.53 16.12
N ASP A 216 -14.00 11.69 16.73
CA ASP A 216 -14.85 12.87 16.55
C ASP A 216 -14.87 13.33 15.08
N PHE A 217 -13.71 13.30 14.40
CA PHE A 217 -13.63 13.60 12.96
C PHE A 217 -14.33 12.54 12.09
N MET A 218 -14.38 11.27 12.47
CA MET A 218 -15.12 10.24 11.71
C MET A 218 -16.64 10.46 11.75
N GLU A 219 -17.15 11.10 12.80
CA GLU A 219 -18.58 11.42 12.99
C GLU A 219 -18.96 12.82 12.49
N ASP A 220 -17.98 13.69 12.29
CA ASP A 220 -18.14 15.05 11.74
C ASP A 220 -18.65 15.01 10.29
N ASP A 221 -19.36 16.06 9.88
CA ASP A 221 -19.81 16.28 8.51
C ASP A 221 -18.82 17.12 7.69
N HIS A 222 -17.94 17.90 8.34
CA HIS A 222 -16.99 18.79 7.66
C HIS A 222 -15.78 18.04 7.06
N GLU A 223 -15.18 18.62 6.01
CA GLU A 223 -13.93 18.13 5.43
C GLU A 223 -12.74 18.23 6.40
N ARG A 224 -11.73 17.36 6.20
CA ARG A 224 -10.53 17.31 7.04
C ARG A 224 -9.80 18.64 7.13
N VAL A 225 -9.78 19.44 6.05
CA VAL A 225 -9.08 20.74 6.00
C VAL A 225 -9.61 21.72 7.06
N VAL A 226 -10.87 21.54 7.47
CA VAL A 226 -11.56 22.38 8.47
C VAL A 226 -11.55 21.73 9.86
N SER A 227 -10.98 20.53 10.00
CA SER A 227 -10.81 19.83 11.27
C SER A 227 -9.44 20.09 11.88
N VAL A 228 -9.38 20.15 13.21
CA VAL A 228 -8.14 20.23 13.97
C VAL A 228 -7.18 19.07 13.68
N THR A 229 -7.71 17.92 13.24
CA THR A 229 -6.92 16.76 12.83
C THR A 229 -5.98 17.05 11.66
N SER A 230 -6.26 18.09 10.85
CA SER A 230 -5.37 18.56 9.78
C SER A 230 -4.04 19.11 10.30
N LEU A 231 -3.96 19.54 11.56
CA LEU A 231 -2.72 20.05 12.18
C LEU A 231 -1.66 18.95 12.37
N SER A 232 -2.05 17.67 12.29
CA SER A 232 -1.13 16.52 12.29
C SER A 232 0.05 16.70 11.34
N VAL A 233 -0.18 17.22 10.12
CA VAL A 233 0.89 17.46 9.13
C VAL A 233 1.93 18.46 9.64
N GLN A 234 1.53 19.45 10.44
CA GLN A 234 2.44 20.47 10.99
C GLN A 234 3.27 19.96 12.18
N LEU A 235 2.84 18.83 12.78
CA LEU A 235 3.46 18.23 13.95
C LEU A 235 4.31 17.02 13.57
N PHE A 236 3.72 16.09 12.84
CA PHE A 236 4.32 14.77 12.56
C PHE A 236 5.36 14.81 11.44
N THR A 237 5.36 15.85 10.59
CA THR A 237 6.44 16.02 9.60
C THR A 237 7.72 16.59 10.20
N VAL A 238 7.69 17.10 11.43
CA VAL A 238 8.88 17.64 12.11
C VAL A 238 9.66 16.48 12.74
N PRO A 239 10.84 16.09 12.21
CA PRO A 239 11.49 14.83 12.59
C PRO A 239 11.79 14.72 14.08
N THR A 240 12.26 15.82 14.69
CA THR A 240 12.57 15.84 16.13
C THR A 240 11.34 15.70 17.02
N VAL A 241 10.18 16.18 16.55
CA VAL A 241 8.91 16.07 17.29
C VAL A 241 8.32 14.68 17.06
N ALA A 242 8.29 14.19 15.81
CA ALA A 242 7.81 12.84 15.50
C ALA A 242 8.55 11.77 16.31
N ARG A 243 9.89 11.81 16.34
CA ARG A 243 10.71 10.86 17.14
C ARG A 243 10.40 10.94 18.63
N MET A 244 10.24 12.15 19.17
CA MET A 244 9.81 12.34 20.57
C MET A 244 8.45 11.70 20.82
N LEU A 245 7.46 11.92 19.95
CA LEU A 245 6.11 11.39 20.13
C LEU A 245 6.06 9.86 19.97
N ILE A 246 6.90 9.25 19.13
CA ILE A 246 7.06 7.79 19.08
C ILE A 246 7.54 7.28 20.45
N VAL A 247 8.57 7.93 21.00
CA VAL A 247 9.26 7.49 22.22
C VAL A 247 8.46 7.76 23.50
N GLU A 248 7.81 8.91 23.60
CA GLU A 248 7.14 9.38 24.82
C GLU A 248 5.65 9.06 24.83
N GLU A 249 4.98 9.05 23.67
CA GLU A 249 3.52 8.98 23.56
C GLU A 249 3.03 7.77 22.73
N ASN A 250 3.91 6.84 22.36
CA ASN A 250 3.57 5.66 21.56
C ASN A 250 2.81 6.01 20.26
N LEU A 251 3.14 7.16 19.64
CA LEU A 251 2.31 7.75 18.59
C LEU A 251 2.02 6.77 17.44
N MET A 252 3.03 6.03 16.99
CA MET A 252 2.90 5.07 15.90
C MET A 252 1.85 4.00 16.20
N THR A 253 1.97 3.35 17.36
CA THR A 253 1.01 2.38 17.89
C THR A 253 -0.40 2.99 18.01
N THR A 254 -0.50 4.21 18.53
CA THR A 254 -1.77 4.92 18.70
C THR A 254 -2.47 5.18 17.37
N ILE A 255 -1.74 5.64 16.34
CA ILE A 255 -2.29 5.86 14.99
C ILE A 255 -2.78 4.54 14.39
N ILE A 256 -1.95 3.49 14.44
CA ILE A 256 -2.26 2.19 13.83
C ILE A 256 -3.47 1.53 14.50
N ARG A 257 -3.50 1.49 15.84
CA ARG A 257 -4.64 0.92 16.58
C ARG A 257 -5.92 1.70 16.33
N THR A 258 -5.84 3.04 16.33
CA THR A 258 -6.99 3.89 15.97
C THR A 258 -7.50 3.55 14.58
N PHE A 259 -6.62 3.34 13.60
CA PHE A 259 -7.01 2.93 12.25
C PHE A 259 -7.72 1.56 12.23
N VAL A 260 -7.13 0.55 12.89
CA VAL A 260 -7.70 -0.81 12.97
C VAL A 260 -9.06 -0.81 13.68
N ASP A 261 -9.25 0.01 14.72
CA ASP A 261 -10.51 0.09 15.49
C ASP A 261 -11.68 0.66 14.69
N HIS A 262 -11.40 1.51 13.69
CA HIS A 262 -12.42 2.11 12.83
C HIS A 262 -12.83 1.20 11.67
N LEU A 263 -11.93 0.31 11.23
CA LEU A 263 -12.27 -0.79 10.34
C LEU A 263 -12.77 -1.94 11.21
N ARG A 264 -14.07 -2.11 11.46
CA ARG A 264 -14.58 -3.13 12.42
C ARG A 264 -15.01 -4.47 11.83
N HIS A 265 -15.37 -4.50 10.55
CA HIS A 265 -15.89 -5.73 9.94
C HIS A 265 -14.74 -6.73 9.75
N ARG A 266 -14.92 -7.93 10.29
CA ARG A 266 -13.97 -9.04 10.23
C ARG A 266 -14.69 -10.30 9.80
N ASP A 267 -14.00 -11.15 9.03
CA ASP A 267 -14.44 -12.51 8.79
C ASP A 267 -14.11 -13.43 9.99
N LEU A 268 -14.45 -14.72 9.89
CA LEU A 268 -14.21 -15.72 10.93
C LEU A 268 -12.72 -15.93 11.26
N GLN A 269 -11.82 -15.55 10.33
CA GLN A 269 -10.36 -15.63 10.48
C GLN A 269 -9.75 -14.31 10.97
N GLY A 270 -10.58 -13.30 11.29
CA GLY A 270 -10.09 -11.99 11.73
C GLY A 270 -9.52 -11.12 10.61
N ARG A 271 -9.86 -11.40 9.34
CA ARG A 271 -9.47 -10.60 8.18
C ARG A 271 -10.49 -9.52 7.87
N PHE A 272 -10.09 -8.40 7.28
CA PHE A 272 -11.01 -7.35 6.86
C PHE A 272 -11.99 -7.86 5.82
N GLN A 273 -13.26 -7.54 6.03
CA GLN A 273 -14.33 -7.81 5.07
C GLN A 273 -14.95 -6.48 4.61
N PHE A 274 -14.90 -6.24 3.31
CA PHE A 274 -15.51 -5.09 2.67
C PHE A 274 -16.79 -5.56 1.98
N GLU A 275 -17.93 -5.18 2.54
CA GLU A 275 -19.23 -5.40 1.90
C GLU A 275 -19.50 -4.30 0.88
N ARG A 276 -20.53 -4.50 0.03
CA ARG A 276 -20.96 -3.48 -0.92
C ARG A 276 -21.22 -2.16 -0.22
N TYR A 277 -20.45 -1.14 -0.57
CA TYR A 277 -20.48 0.13 0.14
C TYR A 277 -21.82 0.85 -0.06
N THR A 278 -22.54 1.05 1.04
CA THR A 278 -23.47 2.18 1.11
C THR A 278 -22.68 3.49 1.02
N ALA A 279 -23.29 4.55 0.48
CA ALA A 279 -22.64 5.87 0.39
C ALA A 279 -22.04 6.33 1.73
N GLN A 280 -22.69 5.98 2.85
CA GLN A 280 -22.21 6.29 4.20
C GLN A 280 -20.95 5.51 4.60
N GLN A 281 -20.87 4.22 4.26
CA GLN A 281 -19.65 3.43 4.51
C GLN A 281 -18.48 3.97 3.67
N ALA A 282 -18.74 4.40 2.42
CA ALA A 282 -17.69 4.87 1.52
C ALA A 282 -17.10 6.19 2.02
N PHE A 283 -17.98 7.07 2.50
CA PHE A 283 -17.62 8.31 3.17
C PHE A 283 -16.75 8.06 4.41
N LYS A 284 -17.17 7.14 5.30
CA LYS A 284 -16.38 6.77 6.49
C LYS A 284 -15.02 6.19 6.11
N PHE A 285 -14.96 5.31 5.11
CA PHE A 285 -13.70 4.73 4.64
C PHE A 285 -12.73 5.80 4.11
N ARG A 286 -13.21 6.78 3.34
CA ARG A 286 -12.40 7.92 2.89
C ARG A 286 -11.82 8.73 4.06
N ARG A 287 -12.58 8.92 5.14
CA ARG A 287 -12.09 9.62 6.34
C ARG A 287 -11.02 8.80 7.08
N VAL A 288 -11.25 7.49 7.27
CA VAL A 288 -10.31 6.58 7.94
C VAL A 288 -8.96 6.51 7.22
N GLN A 289 -8.93 6.64 5.89
CA GLN A 289 -7.70 6.70 5.11
C GLN A 289 -6.75 7.84 5.50
N SER A 290 -7.25 8.93 6.11
CA SER A 290 -6.41 10.05 6.54
C SER A 290 -5.40 9.65 7.63
N LEU A 291 -5.71 8.63 8.44
CA LEU A 291 -4.82 8.08 9.46
C LEU A 291 -3.58 7.43 8.85
N ILE A 292 -3.70 6.82 7.66
CA ILE A 292 -2.55 6.29 6.92
C ILE A 292 -1.62 7.45 6.50
N GLY A 293 -2.21 8.60 6.13
CA GLY A 293 -1.45 9.82 5.86
C GLY A 293 -0.68 10.33 7.07
N ASP A 294 -1.28 10.25 8.26
CA ASP A 294 -0.62 10.65 9.52
C ASP A 294 0.54 9.72 9.86
N LEU A 295 0.37 8.41 9.67
CA LEU A 295 1.45 7.43 9.81
C LEU A 295 2.59 7.69 8.81
N LYS A 296 2.26 8.05 7.55
CA LYS A 296 3.25 8.47 6.56
C LYS A 296 4.05 9.67 7.06
N TYR A 297 3.41 10.69 7.64
CA TYR A 297 4.13 11.85 8.16
C TYR A 297 5.12 11.47 9.25
N VAL A 298 4.74 10.57 10.17
CA VAL A 298 5.61 10.09 11.24
C VAL A 298 6.85 9.37 10.69
N LEU A 299 6.69 8.59 9.61
CA LEU A 299 7.76 7.78 9.03
C LEU A 299 8.62 8.52 7.99
N ILE A 300 8.26 9.72 7.56
CA ILE A 300 8.90 10.40 6.42
C ILE A 300 10.40 10.66 6.63
N SER A 301 10.85 10.80 7.88
CA SER A 301 12.24 11.08 8.22
C SER A 301 12.85 9.92 8.99
N ARG A 302 13.60 9.09 8.27
CA ARG A 302 14.37 7.97 8.82
C ARG A 302 15.27 8.43 9.97
N PRO A 303 15.40 7.62 11.05
CA PRO A 303 16.31 7.91 12.14
C PRO A 303 17.76 7.85 11.67
N SER A 304 18.54 8.88 12.02
CA SER A 304 19.99 8.91 11.83
C SER A 304 20.75 8.30 13.00
N GLU A 305 20.11 8.29 14.18
CA GLU A 305 20.65 7.78 15.43
C GLU A 305 19.56 7.00 16.15
N TRP A 306 19.93 5.85 16.71
CA TRP A 306 19.02 4.95 17.42
C TRP A 306 19.38 4.86 18.91
N THR A 307 18.42 5.22 19.76
CA THR A 307 18.46 4.95 21.20
C THR A 307 17.70 3.66 21.50
N ASP A 308 18.01 2.99 22.61
CA ASP A 308 17.32 1.74 22.97
C ASP A 308 15.82 1.94 23.14
N LYS A 309 15.41 3.07 23.73
CA LYS A 309 14.00 3.44 23.86
C LYS A 309 13.32 3.66 22.50
N LEU A 310 14.02 4.25 21.52
CA LEU A 310 13.49 4.39 20.16
C LEU A 310 13.35 3.03 19.47
N ARG A 311 14.33 2.13 19.61
CA ARG A 311 14.25 0.76 19.07
C ARG A 311 13.03 0.03 19.64
N GLU A 312 12.89 0.02 20.96
CA GLU A 312 11.76 -0.62 21.65
C GLU A 312 10.41 -0.08 21.15
N LYS A 313 10.26 1.25 21.10
CA LYS A 313 9.00 1.91 20.73
C LYS A 313 8.66 1.78 19.25
N PHE A 314 9.67 1.76 18.39
CA PHE A 314 9.49 1.45 16.98
C PHE A 314 9.03 0.00 16.80
N LEU A 315 9.67 -0.97 17.45
CA LEU A 315 9.30 -2.37 17.38
C LEU A 315 7.89 -2.64 17.95
N GLU A 316 7.47 -1.94 19.02
CA GLU A 316 6.09 -1.99 19.54
C GLU A 316 5.06 -1.50 18.50
N GLY A 317 5.39 -0.42 17.78
CA GLY A 317 4.54 0.07 16.70
C GLY A 317 4.57 -0.84 15.48
N LEU A 318 5.70 -1.50 15.19
CA LEU A 318 5.79 -2.52 14.15
C LEU A 318 4.91 -3.73 14.47
N ASP A 319 4.88 -4.19 15.72
CA ASP A 319 3.95 -5.25 16.16
C ASP A 319 2.50 -4.85 15.88
N SER A 320 2.14 -3.60 16.20
CA SER A 320 0.80 -3.07 15.90
C SER A 320 0.55 -2.99 14.39
N PHE A 321 1.57 -2.67 13.59
CA PHE A 321 1.51 -2.66 12.13
C PHE A 321 1.33 -4.07 11.57
N LEU A 322 2.03 -5.07 12.13
CA LEU A 322 1.87 -6.47 11.76
C LEU A 322 0.47 -6.98 12.08
N GLU A 323 -0.15 -6.59 13.21
CA GLU A 323 -1.55 -6.92 13.48
C GLU A 323 -2.51 -6.32 12.45
N LEU A 324 -2.25 -5.09 11.98
CA LEU A 324 -2.98 -4.52 10.85
C LEU A 324 -2.78 -5.35 9.56
N LEU A 325 -1.55 -5.71 9.23
CA LEU A 325 -1.25 -6.48 8.02
C LEU A 325 -1.81 -7.92 8.10
N LYS A 326 -1.85 -8.54 9.29
CA LYS A 326 -2.49 -9.84 9.52
C LYS A 326 -3.96 -9.81 9.18
N CYS A 327 -4.68 -8.73 9.53
CA CYS A 327 -6.07 -8.54 9.09
C CYS A 327 -6.22 -8.42 7.56
N MET A 328 -5.15 -8.11 6.82
CA MET A 328 -5.18 -8.05 5.36
C MET A 328 -4.64 -9.31 4.68
N GLN A 329 -3.85 -10.12 5.40
CA GLN A 329 -3.22 -11.31 4.84
C GLN A 329 -4.27 -12.33 4.42
N GLY A 330 -4.41 -12.51 3.11
CA GLY A 330 -5.40 -13.40 2.51
C GLY A 330 -6.84 -12.87 2.55
N MET A 331 -7.06 -11.56 2.72
CA MET A 331 -8.40 -10.96 2.68
C MET A 331 -8.98 -10.96 1.25
N ASP A 332 -10.29 -10.78 1.11
CA ASP A 332 -11.00 -10.76 -0.18
C ASP A 332 -10.65 -11.94 -1.12
N PRO A 333 -10.79 -13.20 -0.67
CA PRO A 333 -10.42 -14.35 -1.49
C PRO A 333 -11.42 -14.60 -2.62
N VAL A 334 -10.92 -14.97 -3.80
CA VAL A 334 -11.70 -15.41 -4.95
C VAL A 334 -11.78 -16.94 -5.03
N VAL A 335 -12.90 -17.44 -5.55
CA VAL A 335 -13.14 -18.87 -5.83
C VAL A 335 -13.57 -19.03 -7.27
N ARG A 336 -13.04 -20.03 -7.97
CA ARG A 336 -13.30 -20.27 -9.39
C ARG A 336 -14.76 -20.62 -9.64
N GLN A 337 -15.37 -19.96 -10.63
CA GLN A 337 -16.73 -20.26 -11.07
C GLN A 337 -16.73 -21.34 -12.18
N VAL A 338 -17.30 -22.52 -11.88
CA VAL A 338 -17.37 -23.67 -12.81
C VAL A 338 -18.79 -23.86 -13.37
N GLY A 339 -19.79 -23.15 -12.83
CA GLY A 339 -21.19 -23.18 -13.26
C GLY A 339 -21.54 -22.03 -14.21
N GLN A 340 -22.59 -21.27 -13.89
CA GLN A 340 -22.95 -20.06 -14.62
C GLN A 340 -21.93 -18.94 -14.39
N HIS A 341 -21.92 -17.96 -15.30
CA HIS A 341 -21.16 -16.73 -15.10
C HIS A 341 -21.68 -16.00 -13.87
N ILE A 342 -20.81 -15.32 -13.13
CA ILE A 342 -21.24 -14.54 -11.97
C ILE A 342 -22.19 -13.41 -12.41
N GLU A 343 -23.41 -13.40 -11.87
CA GLU A 343 -24.42 -12.41 -12.29
C GLU A 343 -24.13 -11.00 -11.75
N MET A 344 -23.42 -10.92 -10.63
CA MET A 344 -23.12 -9.67 -9.94
C MET A 344 -21.64 -9.57 -9.63
N GLU A 345 -20.99 -8.54 -10.17
CA GLU A 345 -19.57 -8.26 -9.90
C GLU A 345 -19.33 -7.98 -8.40
N PRO A 346 -18.36 -8.66 -7.76
CA PRO A 346 -17.95 -8.36 -6.40
C PRO A 346 -17.19 -7.03 -6.35
N GLU A 347 -17.39 -6.27 -5.28
CA GLU A 347 -16.67 -5.03 -5.04
C GLU A 347 -15.26 -5.33 -4.52
N TRP A 348 -14.25 -4.96 -5.29
CA TRP A 348 -12.83 -5.20 -4.99
C TRP A 348 -12.04 -3.91 -4.71
N GLU A 349 -12.61 -2.75 -5.07
CA GLU A 349 -11.90 -1.47 -5.09
C GLU A 349 -11.44 -1.01 -3.69
N ALA A 350 -12.21 -1.28 -2.64
CA ALA A 350 -11.88 -0.83 -1.29
C ALA A 350 -10.70 -1.59 -0.69
N ALA A 351 -10.71 -2.93 -0.80
CA ALA A 351 -9.59 -3.79 -0.40
C ALA A 351 -8.32 -3.40 -1.14
N PHE A 352 -8.44 -3.17 -2.46
CA PHE A 352 -7.33 -2.72 -3.29
C PHE A 352 -6.86 -1.30 -2.94
N THR A 353 -7.78 -0.37 -2.68
CA THR A 353 -7.43 1.00 -2.25
C THR A 353 -6.68 0.99 -0.93
N LEU A 354 -7.10 0.15 0.02
CA LEU A 354 -6.39 -0.01 1.29
C LEU A 354 -4.96 -0.53 1.06
N GLN A 355 -4.81 -1.59 0.27
CA GLN A 355 -3.50 -2.13 -0.12
C GLN A 355 -2.60 -1.02 -0.69
N MET A 356 -3.09 -0.27 -1.69
CA MET A 356 -2.33 0.79 -2.37
C MET A 356 -1.90 1.92 -1.44
N LYS A 357 -2.72 2.26 -0.44
CA LYS A 357 -2.36 3.29 0.55
C LYS A 357 -1.28 2.79 1.50
N LEU A 358 -1.31 1.52 1.87
CA LEU A 358 -0.32 0.91 2.77
C LEU A 358 0.99 0.53 2.10
N THR A 359 0.99 0.32 0.77
CA THR A 359 2.20 0.08 -0.04
C THR A 359 3.36 0.99 0.35
N HIS A 360 3.13 2.30 0.40
CA HIS A 360 4.18 3.27 0.76
C HIS A 360 4.63 3.09 2.21
N ILE A 361 3.71 2.85 3.15
CA ILE A 361 4.04 2.63 4.56
C ILE A 361 4.90 1.37 4.72
N ILE A 362 4.62 0.31 3.97
CA ILE A 362 5.42 -0.93 3.97
C ILE A 362 6.86 -0.62 3.56
N SER A 363 7.06 0.09 2.44
CA SER A 363 8.40 0.49 2.00
C SER A 363 9.10 1.39 3.03
N MET A 364 8.40 2.37 3.61
CA MET A 364 8.96 3.23 4.68
C MET A 364 9.39 2.44 5.91
N MET A 365 8.58 1.47 6.36
CA MET A 365 8.92 0.60 7.49
C MET A 365 10.17 -0.24 7.19
N GLN A 366 10.27 -0.79 5.98
CA GLN A 366 11.46 -1.52 5.52
C GLN A 366 12.70 -0.63 5.54
N GLU A 367 12.60 0.60 5.01
CA GLU A 367 13.71 1.55 5.02
C GLU A 367 14.13 1.96 6.44
N TRP A 368 13.19 2.14 7.36
CA TRP A 368 13.51 2.38 8.77
C TRP A 368 14.27 1.21 9.38
N CYS A 369 13.80 -0.01 9.13
CA CYS A 369 14.49 -1.23 9.59
C CYS A 369 15.93 -1.29 9.04
N ALA A 370 16.13 -0.95 7.76
CA ALA A 370 17.45 -0.96 7.13
C ALA A 370 18.49 -0.03 7.77
N THR A 371 18.07 0.99 8.54
CA THR A 371 19.00 1.94 9.18
C THR A 371 19.66 1.43 10.46
N ASP A 372 19.18 0.32 11.05
CA ASP A 372 19.77 -0.28 12.25
C ASP A 372 19.63 -1.81 12.19
N GLU A 373 20.78 -2.49 12.20
CA GLU A 373 20.86 -3.93 11.99
C GLU A 373 20.10 -4.73 13.06
N LYS A 374 20.10 -4.28 14.32
CA LYS A 374 19.35 -4.95 15.41
C LYS A 374 17.85 -4.83 15.19
N VAL A 375 17.39 -3.64 14.80
CA VAL A 375 15.98 -3.43 14.43
C VAL A 375 15.61 -4.29 13.23
N LEU A 376 16.44 -4.35 12.19
CA LEU A 376 16.17 -5.16 11.00
C LEU A 376 15.98 -6.65 11.34
N VAL A 377 16.90 -7.23 12.11
CA VAL A 377 16.83 -8.65 12.51
C VAL A 377 15.60 -8.92 13.37
N GLU A 378 15.30 -8.06 14.34
CA GLU A 378 14.14 -8.23 15.22
C GLU A 378 12.81 -8.04 14.47
N SER A 379 12.74 -7.06 13.56
CA SER A 379 11.61 -6.85 12.66
C SER A 379 11.37 -8.06 11.76
N TYR A 380 12.43 -8.68 11.24
CA TYR A 380 12.33 -9.90 10.44
C TYR A 380 11.75 -11.06 11.26
N LYS A 381 12.23 -11.28 12.50
CA LYS A 381 11.68 -12.30 13.42
C LYS A 381 10.20 -12.09 13.70
N LYS A 382 9.81 -10.86 14.07
CA LYS A 382 8.41 -10.50 14.35
C LYS A 382 7.51 -10.72 13.13
N CYS A 383 7.98 -10.31 11.95
CA CYS A 383 7.25 -10.50 10.70
C CYS A 383 7.08 -11.99 10.35
N LEU A 384 8.11 -12.80 10.60
CA LEU A 384 8.03 -14.26 10.45
C LEU A 384 6.98 -14.86 11.39
N THR A 385 7.02 -14.51 12.69
CA THR A 385 6.02 -14.98 13.66
C THR A 385 4.60 -14.62 13.23
N ALA A 386 4.40 -13.39 12.73
CA ALA A 386 3.12 -12.94 12.21
C ALA A 386 2.66 -13.77 10.99
N LEU A 387 3.58 -14.09 10.07
CA LEU A 387 3.29 -14.92 8.89
C LEU A 387 2.91 -16.35 9.29
N THR A 388 3.67 -16.98 10.20
CA THR A 388 3.38 -18.32 10.71
C THR A 388 2.00 -18.37 11.39
N HIS A 389 1.64 -17.34 12.15
CA HIS A 389 0.29 -17.22 12.72
C HIS A 389 -0.79 -17.10 11.63
N CYS A 390 -0.54 -16.39 10.52
CA CYS A 390 -1.49 -16.34 9.41
C CYS A 390 -1.68 -17.71 8.72
N HIS A 391 -0.72 -18.61 8.85
CA HIS A 391 -0.75 -19.94 8.23
C HIS A 391 -1.29 -21.04 9.15
N SER A 392 -1.46 -20.78 10.44
CA SER A 392 -1.86 -21.81 11.42
C SER A 392 -3.22 -22.46 11.12
N GLY A 393 -4.06 -21.85 10.28
CA GLY A 393 -5.33 -22.41 9.81
C GLY A 393 -5.25 -23.29 8.56
N PHE A 394 -4.07 -23.47 7.93
CA PHE A 394 -3.95 -24.32 6.74
C PHE A 394 -4.03 -25.81 7.00
N THR A 395 -3.69 -26.23 8.23
CA THR A 395 -3.58 -27.64 8.61
C THR A 395 -4.74 -28.10 9.48
N ASP A 396 -5.84 -27.33 9.57
CA ASP A 396 -7.03 -27.72 10.33
C ASP A 396 -7.76 -28.88 9.62
N GLY A 397 -7.25 -30.10 9.85
CA GLY A 397 -7.89 -31.38 9.52
C GLY A 397 -7.41 -32.09 8.26
N GLU A 398 -6.66 -31.44 7.36
CA GLU A 398 -6.17 -32.08 6.13
C GLU A 398 -4.76 -32.67 6.28
N GLN A 399 -4.62 -33.94 5.90
CA GLN A 399 -3.32 -34.63 5.89
C GLN A 399 -2.45 -34.08 4.75
N PRO A 400 -1.14 -33.84 4.99
CA PRO A 400 -0.21 -33.46 3.93
C PRO A 400 -0.19 -34.55 2.84
N ILE A 401 0.14 -34.13 1.62
CA ILE A 401 0.35 -35.06 0.50
C ILE A 401 1.85 -35.25 0.27
N THR A 402 2.25 -36.51 0.08
CA THR A 402 3.62 -36.86 -0.31
C THR A 402 3.72 -36.89 -1.83
N LEU A 403 4.63 -36.08 -2.37
CA LEU A 403 5.02 -36.08 -3.77
C LEU A 403 6.29 -36.90 -3.92
N SER A 404 6.40 -37.73 -4.96
CA SER A 404 7.56 -38.57 -5.27
C SER A 404 7.89 -38.52 -6.77
N MET A 405 9.03 -37.94 -7.14
CA MET A 405 9.46 -37.80 -8.54
C MET A 405 10.98 -37.81 -8.66
N CYS A 406 11.51 -38.46 -9.70
CA CYS A 406 12.96 -38.56 -9.95
C CYS A 406 13.78 -39.08 -8.75
N GLY A 407 13.20 -39.95 -7.90
CA GLY A 407 13.86 -40.49 -6.71
C GLY A 407 13.79 -39.59 -5.46
N HIS A 408 13.21 -38.39 -5.57
CA HIS A 408 13.03 -37.44 -4.48
C HIS A 408 11.61 -37.52 -3.92
N SER A 409 11.43 -37.25 -2.63
CA SER A 409 10.12 -37.28 -1.96
C SER A 409 9.96 -36.11 -1.01
N VAL A 410 8.84 -35.38 -1.12
CA VAL A 410 8.53 -34.23 -0.25
C VAL A 410 7.07 -34.22 0.17
N ASP A 411 6.84 -33.90 1.44
CA ASP A 411 5.51 -33.64 1.96
C ASP A 411 5.13 -32.18 1.75
N THR A 412 3.92 -31.94 1.24
CA THR A 412 3.40 -30.59 1.01
C THR A 412 1.93 -30.49 1.36
N ILE A 413 1.48 -29.26 1.55
CA ILE A 413 0.07 -28.95 1.82
C ILE A 413 -0.76 -29.40 0.61
N ARG A 414 -1.89 -30.06 0.87
CA ARG A 414 -2.90 -30.35 -0.15
C ARG A 414 -3.63 -29.04 -0.45
N TYR A 415 -3.38 -28.46 -1.63
CA TYR A 415 -4.06 -27.24 -2.02
C TYR A 415 -4.22 -27.16 -3.53
N CYS A 416 -5.46 -27.02 -3.99
CA CYS A 416 -5.83 -26.97 -5.40
C CYS A 416 -6.31 -25.57 -5.78
N VAL A 417 -5.46 -24.78 -6.46
CA VAL A 417 -5.73 -23.38 -6.79
C VAL A 417 -6.99 -23.25 -7.66
N SER A 418 -7.27 -24.24 -8.53
CA SER A 418 -8.47 -24.22 -9.37
C SER A 418 -9.78 -24.48 -8.63
N GLN A 419 -9.73 -24.90 -7.36
CA GLN A 419 -10.90 -25.29 -6.55
C GLN A 419 -11.04 -24.48 -5.27
N GLU A 420 -9.96 -23.94 -4.74
CA GLU A 420 -9.92 -23.31 -3.41
C GLU A 420 -9.84 -21.78 -3.46
N LYS A 421 -9.89 -21.16 -2.27
CA LYS A 421 -9.95 -19.71 -2.05
C LYS A 421 -8.58 -19.05 -2.17
N VAL A 422 -8.36 -18.24 -3.21
CA VAL A 422 -7.07 -17.56 -3.44
C VAL A 422 -7.23 -16.06 -3.26
N SER A 423 -6.25 -15.40 -2.65
CA SER A 423 -6.24 -13.95 -2.48
C SER A 423 -4.94 -13.35 -3.02
N ILE A 424 -5.04 -12.16 -3.62
CA ILE A 424 -3.91 -11.35 -4.08
C ILE A 424 -3.38 -10.39 -3.00
N HIS A 425 -4.01 -10.36 -1.82
CA HIS A 425 -3.67 -9.46 -0.71
C HIS A 425 -2.74 -10.16 0.29
N LEU A 426 -1.42 -10.05 0.09
CA LEU A 426 -0.41 -10.78 0.87
C LEU A 426 0.60 -9.85 1.60
N PRO A 427 0.17 -8.79 2.30
CA PRO A 427 1.10 -7.76 2.77
C PRO A 427 2.11 -8.22 3.83
N VAL A 428 1.79 -9.21 4.68
CA VAL A 428 2.77 -9.75 5.65
C VAL A 428 3.89 -10.48 4.92
N SER A 429 3.52 -11.33 3.96
CA SER A 429 4.48 -12.05 3.10
C SER A 429 5.39 -11.09 2.33
N ARG A 430 4.84 -9.99 1.82
CA ARG A 430 5.56 -9.00 1.02
C ARG A 430 6.46 -8.09 1.88
N LEU A 431 6.02 -7.75 3.08
CA LEU A 431 6.88 -7.10 4.07
C LEU A 431 8.08 -8.00 4.40
N LEU A 432 7.85 -9.28 4.66
CA LEU A 432 8.93 -10.24 4.93
C LEU A 432 9.90 -10.37 3.75
N ALA A 433 9.40 -10.44 2.52
CA ALA A 433 10.23 -10.48 1.31
C ALA A 433 11.15 -9.24 1.21
N GLY A 434 10.61 -8.04 1.45
CA GLY A 434 11.40 -6.82 1.48
C GLY A 434 12.45 -6.80 2.59
N LEU A 435 12.08 -7.22 3.80
CA LEU A 435 13.04 -7.34 4.91
C LEU A 435 14.13 -8.37 4.62
N HIS A 436 13.81 -9.48 3.93
CA HIS A 436 14.77 -10.52 3.56
C HIS A 436 15.86 -9.99 2.61
N VAL A 437 15.46 -9.20 1.60
CA VAL A 437 16.39 -8.54 0.66
C VAL A 437 17.24 -7.48 1.34
N LEU A 438 16.72 -6.80 2.36
CA LEU A 438 17.53 -5.87 3.15
C LEU A 438 18.53 -6.63 4.03
N LEU A 439 18.09 -7.75 4.61
CA LEU A 439 18.93 -8.61 5.45
C LEU A 439 20.13 -9.15 4.67
N SER A 440 19.94 -9.57 3.42
CA SER A 440 21.03 -10.07 2.58
C SER A 440 22.12 -9.03 2.27
N LYS A 441 21.84 -7.73 2.44
CA LYS A 441 22.82 -6.64 2.30
C LYS A 441 23.68 -6.42 3.56
N THR A 442 23.29 -6.98 4.70
CA THR A 442 23.97 -6.76 5.99
C THR A 442 25.26 -7.57 6.11
N GLU A 443 26.16 -7.15 7.00
CA GLU A 443 27.37 -7.91 7.30
C GLU A 443 27.09 -9.28 7.94
N VAL A 444 26.05 -9.34 8.77
CA VAL A 444 25.64 -10.58 9.44
C VAL A 444 25.24 -11.65 8.43
N ALA A 445 24.55 -11.30 7.35
CA ALA A 445 24.11 -12.28 6.36
C ALA A 445 25.25 -13.02 5.67
N TYR A 446 26.39 -12.38 5.41
CA TYR A 446 27.52 -13.03 4.73
C TYR A 446 28.65 -13.48 5.67
N ARG A 447 28.77 -12.91 6.88
CA ARG A 447 29.80 -13.36 7.86
C ARG A 447 29.27 -14.30 8.94
N PHE A 448 28.02 -14.12 9.38
CA PHE A 448 27.45 -14.82 10.52
C PHE A 448 25.99 -15.27 10.25
N PRO A 449 25.72 -16.03 9.18
CA PRO A 449 24.36 -16.44 8.82
C PRO A 449 23.67 -17.24 9.94
N GLU A 450 24.42 -17.91 10.81
CA GLU A 450 23.90 -18.66 11.96
C GLU A 450 23.22 -17.79 13.03
N GLN A 451 23.50 -16.48 13.05
CA GLN A 451 22.83 -15.54 13.96
C GLN A 451 21.45 -15.11 13.44
N LEU A 452 21.14 -15.43 12.18
CA LEU A 452 19.86 -15.14 11.58
C LEU A 452 18.84 -16.20 12.00
N PRO A 453 17.55 -15.83 12.15
CA PRO A 453 16.48 -16.76 12.51
C PRO A 453 16.07 -17.67 11.34
N LEU A 454 17.01 -18.11 10.51
CA LEU A 454 16.73 -18.91 9.31
C LEU A 454 16.32 -20.34 9.66
N SER A 455 16.84 -20.88 10.77
CA SER A 455 16.51 -22.24 11.24
C SER A 455 15.06 -22.39 11.73
N GLU A 456 14.41 -21.29 12.09
CA GLU A 456 13.00 -21.27 12.53
C GLU A 456 12.02 -21.18 11.36
N LEU A 457 12.55 -21.02 10.13
CA LEU A 457 11.73 -20.90 8.93
C LEU A 457 11.21 -22.27 8.50
N SER A 458 9.96 -22.28 8.02
CA SER A 458 9.43 -23.36 7.19
C SER A 458 9.38 -22.86 5.74
N PRO A 459 10.41 -23.13 4.92
CA PRO A 459 10.45 -22.62 3.54
C PRO A 459 9.21 -22.97 2.68
N PRO A 460 8.59 -24.16 2.79
CA PRO A 460 7.31 -24.43 2.11
C PRO A 460 6.20 -23.43 2.48
N MET A 461 6.14 -22.99 3.74
CA MET A 461 5.13 -22.02 4.19
C MET A 461 5.40 -20.62 3.63
N LEU A 462 6.67 -20.24 3.48
CA LEU A 462 7.06 -18.95 2.89
C LEU A 462 6.58 -18.80 1.45
N ILE A 463 6.71 -19.87 0.65
CA ILE A 463 6.35 -19.85 -0.77
C ILE A 463 4.85 -20.06 -1.01
N GLU A 464 4.12 -20.60 -0.04
CA GLU A 464 2.76 -21.11 -0.23
C GLU A 464 1.78 -20.05 -0.77
N HIS A 465 1.68 -18.90 -0.09
CA HIS A 465 0.78 -17.81 -0.51
C HIS A 465 1.21 -17.15 -1.83
N PRO A 466 2.47 -16.71 -1.99
CA PRO A 466 2.96 -16.16 -3.27
C PRO A 466 2.74 -17.10 -4.45
N LEU A 467 3.04 -18.40 -4.29
CA LEU A 467 2.88 -19.40 -5.34
C LEU A 467 1.42 -19.54 -5.77
N ARG A 468 0.47 -19.58 -4.84
CA ARG A 468 -0.98 -19.61 -5.17
C ARG A 468 -1.41 -18.39 -5.98
N CYS A 469 -0.91 -17.19 -5.65
CA CYS A 469 -1.22 -15.96 -6.36
C CYS A 469 -0.69 -15.99 -7.82
N LEU A 470 0.55 -16.46 -8.00
CA LEU A 470 1.15 -16.60 -9.33
C LEU A 470 0.48 -17.70 -10.16
N VAL A 471 0.09 -18.82 -9.55
CA VAL A 471 -0.69 -19.87 -10.20
C VAL A 471 -2.08 -19.37 -10.58
N LEU A 472 -2.76 -18.57 -9.74
CA LEU A 472 -4.03 -17.95 -10.09
C LEU A 472 -3.89 -17.11 -11.36
N CYS A 473 -2.83 -16.30 -11.46
CA CYS A 473 -2.53 -15.52 -12.67
C CYS A 473 -2.34 -16.45 -13.88
N ALA A 474 -1.53 -17.52 -13.75
CA ALA A 474 -1.32 -18.49 -14.81
C ALA A 474 -2.63 -19.19 -15.27
N GLN A 475 -3.50 -19.57 -14.32
CA GLN A 475 -4.79 -20.19 -14.61
C GLN A 475 -5.78 -19.23 -15.28
N VAL A 476 -5.76 -17.94 -14.90
CA VAL A 476 -6.55 -16.91 -15.59
C VAL A 476 -6.07 -16.74 -17.02
N HIS A 477 -4.76 -16.70 -17.24
CA HIS A 477 -4.17 -16.67 -18.57
C HIS A 477 -4.47 -17.92 -19.42
N ALA A 478 -4.60 -19.09 -18.77
CA ALA A 478 -5.08 -20.33 -19.41
C ALA A 478 -6.59 -20.32 -19.71
N GLY A 479 -7.32 -19.27 -19.28
CA GLY A 479 -8.75 -19.13 -19.52
C GLY A 479 -9.63 -19.96 -18.57
N MET A 480 -9.07 -20.48 -17.48
CA MET A 480 -9.81 -21.31 -16.52
C MET A 480 -10.83 -20.50 -15.72
N TRP A 481 -10.61 -19.19 -15.56
CA TRP A 481 -11.38 -18.29 -14.69
C TRP A 481 -12.30 -17.31 -15.44
N ARG A 482 -12.62 -17.56 -16.72
CA ARG A 482 -13.43 -16.66 -17.56
C ARG A 482 -14.83 -16.35 -17.00
N ARG A 483 -15.35 -17.17 -16.08
CA ARG A 483 -16.67 -17.03 -15.48
C ARG A 483 -16.71 -16.16 -14.22
N ASN A 484 -15.55 -15.72 -13.73
CA ASN A 484 -15.40 -14.92 -12.51
C ASN A 484 -15.65 -13.41 -12.70
N GLY A 485 -16.03 -12.96 -13.90
CA GLY A 485 -16.33 -11.56 -14.17
C GLY A 485 -15.09 -10.68 -14.40
N PHE A 486 -15.32 -9.39 -14.62
CA PHE A 486 -14.29 -8.38 -14.84
C PHE A 486 -13.56 -7.99 -13.55
N SER A 487 -14.17 -8.16 -12.38
CA SER A 487 -13.55 -7.85 -11.09
C SER A 487 -12.20 -8.58 -10.92
N LEU A 488 -12.17 -9.89 -11.17
CA LEU A 488 -10.92 -10.67 -11.11
C LEU A 488 -9.90 -10.22 -12.16
N VAL A 489 -10.37 -9.95 -13.39
CA VAL A 489 -9.49 -9.49 -14.48
C VAL A 489 -8.84 -8.15 -14.13
N ASN A 490 -9.60 -7.23 -13.54
CA ASN A 490 -9.10 -5.93 -13.09
C ASN A 490 -8.08 -6.08 -11.95
N GLN A 491 -8.36 -6.94 -10.97
CA GLN A 491 -7.42 -7.24 -9.89
C GLN A 491 -6.07 -7.74 -10.43
N ILE A 492 -6.09 -8.68 -11.39
CA ILE A 492 -4.87 -9.23 -12.02
C ILE A 492 -4.17 -8.17 -12.89
N TYR A 493 -4.94 -7.31 -13.58
CA TYR A 493 -4.37 -6.20 -14.33
C TYR A 493 -3.59 -5.25 -13.41
N TYR A 494 -4.17 -4.85 -12.28
CA TYR A 494 -3.49 -3.97 -11.33
C TYR A 494 -2.33 -4.66 -10.61
N TYR A 495 -2.40 -5.97 -10.35
CA TYR A 495 -1.31 -6.75 -9.77
C TYR A 495 -0.01 -6.65 -10.60
N HIS A 496 -0.11 -6.66 -11.94
CA HIS A 496 1.03 -6.51 -12.85
C HIS A 496 1.32 -5.06 -13.25
N ASN A 497 0.45 -4.11 -12.89
CA ASN A 497 0.59 -2.71 -13.30
C ASN A 497 1.81 -2.07 -12.63
N VAL A 498 2.53 -1.23 -13.36
CA VAL A 498 3.73 -0.51 -12.87
C VAL A 498 3.52 0.23 -11.55
N LYS A 499 2.30 0.71 -11.28
CA LYS A 499 1.97 1.42 -10.03
C LYS A 499 1.94 0.53 -8.79
N CYS A 500 1.79 -0.78 -8.98
CA CYS A 500 1.53 -1.72 -7.89
C CYS A 500 2.56 -2.87 -7.84
N ARG A 501 3.08 -3.28 -9.01
CA ARG A 501 3.86 -4.53 -9.18
C ARG A 501 5.06 -4.64 -8.23
N VAL A 502 5.77 -3.53 -8.00
CA VAL A 502 6.96 -3.46 -7.13
C VAL A 502 6.68 -3.95 -5.71
N GLU A 503 5.47 -3.72 -5.20
CA GLU A 503 5.05 -4.09 -3.85
C GLU A 503 3.96 -5.18 -3.86
N MET A 504 3.77 -5.84 -5.00
CA MET A 504 2.88 -6.98 -5.16
C MET A 504 3.59 -8.12 -5.88
N PHE A 505 3.53 -8.14 -7.21
CA PHE A 505 4.13 -9.17 -8.06
C PHE A 505 5.61 -9.40 -7.79
N ASP A 506 6.41 -8.34 -7.74
CA ASP A 506 7.85 -8.42 -7.53
C ASP A 506 8.16 -9.01 -6.15
N LYS A 507 7.47 -8.56 -5.09
CA LYS A 507 7.65 -9.10 -3.73
C LYS A 507 7.20 -10.56 -3.61
N ASP A 508 6.18 -10.98 -4.35
CA ASP A 508 5.74 -12.37 -4.38
C ASP A 508 6.82 -13.25 -5.06
N LEU A 509 7.43 -12.78 -6.15
CA LEU A 509 8.56 -13.46 -6.80
C LEU A 509 9.79 -13.52 -5.87
N ILE A 510 10.13 -12.42 -5.20
CA ILE A 510 11.23 -12.35 -4.23
C ILE A 510 11.00 -13.34 -3.08
N MET A 511 9.77 -13.47 -2.60
CA MET A 511 9.46 -14.45 -1.54
C MET A 511 9.64 -15.89 -2.05
N LEU A 512 9.30 -16.18 -3.31
CA LEU A 512 9.61 -17.48 -3.92
C LEU A 512 11.12 -17.71 -4.02
N GLN A 513 11.89 -16.71 -4.42
CA GLN A 513 13.36 -16.79 -4.46
C GLN A 513 13.94 -17.05 -3.07
N ALA A 514 13.46 -16.33 -2.05
CA ALA A 514 13.87 -16.53 -0.67
C ALA A 514 13.56 -17.95 -0.19
N GLY A 515 12.32 -18.42 -0.37
CA GLY A 515 11.94 -19.78 0.04
C GLY A 515 12.70 -20.86 -0.73
N ALA A 516 12.83 -20.73 -2.05
CA ALA A 516 13.56 -21.70 -2.88
C ALA A 516 15.05 -21.75 -2.53
N SER A 517 15.67 -20.64 -2.11
CA SER A 517 17.07 -20.64 -1.67
C SER A 517 17.32 -21.45 -0.40
N MET A 518 16.28 -21.71 0.39
CA MET A 518 16.33 -22.44 1.66
C MET A 518 15.83 -23.89 1.53
N MET A 519 15.53 -24.35 0.32
CA MET A 519 14.95 -25.68 0.05
C MET A 519 15.87 -26.51 -0.83
N ASP A 520 15.68 -27.83 -0.79
CA ASP A 520 16.16 -28.67 -1.88
C ASP A 520 15.47 -28.23 -3.20
N PRO A 521 16.23 -27.97 -4.28
CA PRO A 521 15.67 -27.54 -5.55
C PRO A 521 14.65 -28.49 -6.17
N ASN A 522 14.79 -29.82 -5.99
CA ASN A 522 13.81 -30.80 -6.47
C ASN A 522 12.50 -30.65 -5.69
N HIS A 523 12.59 -30.54 -4.36
CA HIS A 523 11.42 -30.35 -3.51
C HIS A 523 10.66 -29.07 -3.87
N PHE A 524 11.37 -27.96 -4.11
CA PHE A 524 10.78 -26.72 -4.58
C PHE A 524 9.98 -26.92 -5.87
N LEU A 525 10.60 -27.50 -6.91
CA LEU A 525 9.91 -27.72 -8.19
C LEU A 525 8.76 -28.72 -8.11
N MET A 526 8.85 -29.74 -7.26
CA MET A 526 7.74 -30.66 -7.00
C MET A 526 6.53 -29.93 -6.42
N ILE A 527 6.74 -29.00 -5.48
CA ILE A 527 5.68 -28.16 -4.92
C ILE A 527 5.11 -27.22 -5.99
N VAL A 528 5.96 -26.59 -6.80
CA VAL A 528 5.52 -25.75 -7.94
C VAL A 528 4.63 -26.57 -8.88
N LEU A 529 5.07 -27.75 -9.30
CA LEU A 529 4.30 -28.65 -10.17
C LEU A 529 2.97 -29.06 -9.54
N SER A 530 2.93 -29.31 -8.24
CA SER A 530 1.71 -29.66 -7.52
C SER A 530 0.70 -28.50 -7.53
N ARG A 531 1.13 -27.28 -7.23
CA ARG A 531 0.24 -26.10 -7.21
C ARG A 531 -0.25 -25.70 -8.59
N PHE A 532 0.59 -25.84 -9.62
CA PHE A 532 0.17 -25.68 -11.01
C PHE A 532 -0.77 -26.80 -11.49
N GLU A 533 -1.00 -27.84 -10.67
CA GLU A 533 -1.79 -29.03 -11.00
C GLU A 533 -1.18 -29.84 -12.16
N LEU A 534 0.13 -29.70 -12.40
CA LEU A 534 0.89 -30.35 -13.48
C LEU A 534 1.69 -31.56 -13.00
N TYR A 535 1.79 -31.80 -11.69
CA TYR A 535 2.57 -32.90 -11.11
C TYR A 535 2.25 -34.26 -11.75
N HIS A 536 0.98 -34.58 -11.97
CA HIS A 536 0.56 -35.85 -12.58
C HIS A 536 1.04 -36.02 -14.05
N ILE A 537 1.33 -34.93 -14.74
CA ILE A 537 1.80 -34.94 -16.13
C ILE A 537 3.28 -35.36 -16.21
N PHE A 538 4.09 -34.87 -15.26
CA PHE A 538 5.53 -35.11 -15.25
C PHE A 538 5.94 -36.32 -14.38
N SER A 539 5.12 -36.73 -13.40
CA SER A 539 5.44 -37.86 -12.50
C SER A 539 5.08 -39.26 -13.06
N SER A 540 4.28 -39.33 -14.13
CA SER A 540 3.93 -40.62 -14.74
C SER A 540 5.17 -41.30 -15.33
N ALA A 541 5.46 -42.54 -14.91
CA ALA A 541 6.56 -43.37 -15.42
C ALA A 541 6.51 -43.54 -16.95
N ASP A 542 5.33 -43.37 -17.55
CA ASP A 542 5.15 -43.14 -18.97
C ASP A 542 4.70 -41.68 -19.20
N CYS A 543 5.64 -40.72 -19.28
CA CYS A 543 5.35 -39.38 -19.85
C CYS A 543 4.76 -39.48 -21.27
N ARG A 544 4.92 -40.66 -21.91
CA ARG A 544 4.41 -41.08 -23.22
C ARG A 544 2.90 -41.37 -23.23
N LYS A 545 2.30 -41.76 -22.11
CA LYS A 545 0.85 -42.06 -22.02
C LYS A 545 0.03 -40.83 -21.61
N ARG A 546 0.51 -39.64 -21.97
CA ARG A 546 -0.08 -38.34 -21.62
C ARG A 546 -1.59 -38.31 -21.88
N TYR A 547 -2.05 -38.95 -22.96
CA TYR A 547 -3.48 -39.13 -23.27
C TYR A 547 -3.75 -40.35 -24.16
N ASN A 548 -3.70 -41.58 -23.63
CA ASN A 548 -4.32 -42.74 -24.32
C ASN A 548 -5.87 -42.71 -24.27
N ARG A 549 -6.48 -41.54 -23.98
CA ARG A 549 -7.93 -41.34 -24.04
C ARG A 549 -8.25 -40.58 -25.32
N GLU A 550 -8.75 -41.29 -26.33
CA GLU A 550 -9.34 -40.76 -27.58
C GLU A 550 -10.51 -39.75 -27.35
N ASN A 551 -10.79 -39.35 -26.10
CA ASN A 551 -11.83 -38.43 -25.66
C ASN A 551 -11.32 -37.25 -24.79
N ALA A 552 -10.02 -36.92 -24.82
CA ALA A 552 -9.51 -35.76 -24.08
C ALA A 552 -10.08 -34.44 -24.66
N ASN A 553 -10.76 -33.67 -23.82
CA ASN A 553 -11.32 -32.37 -24.21
C ASN A 553 -10.19 -31.43 -24.69
N LYS A 554 -10.27 -30.94 -25.94
CA LYS A 554 -9.26 -30.06 -26.55
C LYS A 554 -8.95 -28.82 -25.70
N ASP A 555 -9.97 -28.29 -25.03
CA ASP A 555 -9.83 -27.11 -24.17
C ASP A 555 -8.92 -27.40 -22.96
N VAL A 556 -8.98 -28.61 -22.39
CA VAL A 556 -8.16 -29.01 -21.24
C VAL A 556 -6.70 -29.18 -21.65
N VAL A 557 -6.45 -29.74 -22.84
CA VAL A 557 -5.10 -29.85 -23.39
C VAL A 557 -4.49 -28.46 -23.60
N GLN A 558 -5.24 -27.52 -24.17
CA GLN A 558 -4.78 -26.14 -24.37
C GLN A 558 -4.53 -25.40 -23.04
N GLN A 559 -5.39 -25.61 -22.04
CA GLN A 559 -5.19 -25.08 -20.68
C GLN A 559 -3.91 -25.62 -20.07
N ASN A 560 -3.69 -26.94 -20.08
CA ASN A 560 -2.48 -27.57 -19.57
C ASN A 560 -1.23 -27.07 -20.31
N ASN A 561 -1.33 -26.88 -21.62
CA ASN A 561 -0.23 -26.34 -22.40
C ASN A 561 0.14 -24.93 -21.93
N THR A 562 -0.86 -24.07 -21.77
CA THR A 562 -0.65 -22.71 -21.25
C THR A 562 -0.09 -22.73 -19.82
N LEU A 563 -0.52 -23.66 -18.96
CA LEU A 563 0.01 -23.77 -17.60
C LEU A 563 1.48 -24.21 -17.56
N ILE A 564 1.89 -25.15 -18.42
CA ILE A 564 3.30 -25.56 -18.52
C ILE A 564 4.16 -24.40 -18.99
N GLU A 565 3.68 -23.67 -19.98
CA GLU A 565 4.28 -22.44 -20.49
C GLU A 565 4.51 -21.40 -19.39
N GLU A 566 3.48 -21.08 -18.60
CA GLU A 566 3.58 -20.13 -17.48
C GLU A 566 4.46 -20.66 -16.34
N MET A 567 4.43 -21.97 -16.06
CA MET A 567 5.29 -22.59 -15.05
C MET A 567 6.77 -22.54 -15.46
N LEU A 568 7.10 -22.79 -16.73
CA LEU A 568 8.48 -22.70 -17.23
C LEU A 568 8.96 -21.25 -17.14
N HIS A 569 8.08 -20.29 -17.45
CA HIS A 569 8.36 -18.88 -17.29
C HIS A 569 8.60 -18.51 -15.82
N LEU A 570 7.84 -19.06 -14.88
CA LEU A 570 8.09 -18.88 -13.44
C LEU A 570 9.48 -19.35 -13.03
N VAL A 571 9.92 -20.52 -13.50
CA VAL A 571 11.28 -21.02 -13.23
C VAL A 571 12.34 -20.06 -13.77
N MET A 572 12.14 -19.52 -14.98
CA MET A 572 13.03 -18.49 -15.53
C MET A 572 13.07 -17.24 -14.67
N MET A 573 11.92 -16.76 -14.19
CA MET A 573 11.85 -15.57 -13.34
C MET A 573 12.56 -15.78 -12.01
N VAL A 574 12.33 -16.92 -11.35
CA VAL A 574 12.94 -17.27 -10.06
C VAL A 574 14.47 -17.31 -10.16
N VAL A 575 15.03 -17.88 -11.23
CA VAL A 575 16.49 -17.98 -11.37
C VAL A 575 17.12 -16.76 -12.09
N GLY A 576 16.37 -16.10 -12.96
CA GLY A 576 16.86 -15.08 -13.89
C GLY A 576 16.78 -13.65 -13.37
N GLU A 577 15.83 -13.34 -12.49
CA GLU A 577 15.66 -11.98 -11.99
C GLU A 577 16.57 -11.73 -10.77
N ARG A 578 17.78 -11.25 -11.09
CA ARG A 578 18.88 -10.98 -10.15
C ARG A 578 19.25 -9.49 -10.06
N PHE A 579 18.46 -8.61 -10.66
CA PHE A 579 18.82 -7.19 -10.87
C PHE A 579 18.32 -6.26 -9.77
N SER A 580 17.75 -6.83 -8.71
CA SER A 580 17.47 -6.11 -7.48
C SER A 580 18.65 -6.24 -6.50
N PRO A 581 19.18 -5.12 -5.98
CA PRO A 581 20.27 -5.15 -5.01
C PRO A 581 19.88 -5.94 -3.76
N GLY A 582 20.75 -6.85 -3.32
CA GLY A 582 20.50 -7.79 -2.22
C GLY A 582 20.04 -9.17 -2.70
N ILE A 583 19.49 -9.29 -3.92
CA ILE A 583 19.24 -10.59 -4.55
C ILE A 583 20.44 -10.96 -5.42
N GLY A 584 20.82 -10.07 -6.33
CA GLY A 584 22.08 -10.17 -7.07
C GLY A 584 23.08 -9.10 -6.63
N GLN A 585 24.33 -9.35 -7.01
CA GLN A 585 25.46 -8.45 -6.77
C GLN A 585 25.43 -7.31 -7.81
N VAL A 586 24.50 -6.38 -7.62
CA VAL A 586 24.22 -5.25 -8.53
C VAL A 586 24.08 -3.94 -7.77
N GLN A 587 24.15 -2.83 -8.48
CA GLN A 587 23.94 -1.49 -7.93
C GLN A 587 22.46 -1.07 -8.02
N ASP A 588 22.03 -0.13 -7.18
CA ASP A 588 20.64 0.38 -7.19
C ASP A 588 20.21 0.94 -8.56
N CYS A 589 21.15 1.45 -9.36
CA CYS A 589 20.88 1.94 -10.71
C CYS A 589 20.60 0.84 -11.75
N ASP A 590 21.01 -0.40 -11.48
CA ASP A 590 20.91 -1.51 -12.43
C ASP A 590 19.47 -1.98 -12.65
N GLU A 591 18.63 -1.89 -11.63
CA GLU A 591 17.20 -2.21 -11.72
C GLU A 591 16.50 -1.26 -12.72
N ILE A 592 16.71 0.05 -12.55
CA ILE A 592 16.15 1.07 -13.45
C ILE A 592 16.74 0.95 -14.86
N ARG A 593 18.05 0.66 -14.95
CA ARG A 593 18.75 0.40 -16.22
C ARG A 593 18.12 -0.75 -16.98
N ARG A 594 17.81 -1.86 -16.29
CA ARG A 594 17.14 -3.03 -16.85
C ARG A 594 15.75 -2.66 -17.37
N GLU A 595 14.95 -1.95 -16.58
CA GLU A 595 13.61 -1.55 -17.00
C GLU A 595 13.64 -0.67 -18.26
N ILE A 596 14.47 0.38 -18.29
CA ILE A 596 14.58 1.27 -19.46
C ILE A 596 15.07 0.51 -20.68
N THR A 597 16.06 -0.39 -20.52
CA THR A 597 16.57 -1.22 -21.61
C THR A 597 15.44 -2.01 -22.26
N HIS A 598 14.63 -2.70 -21.46
CA HIS A 598 13.54 -3.52 -21.96
C HIS A 598 12.38 -2.70 -22.54
N GLN A 599 12.06 -1.52 -22.00
CA GLN A 599 11.07 -0.63 -22.62
C GLN A 599 11.54 -0.18 -24.02
N LEU A 600 12.83 0.18 -24.16
CA LEU A 600 13.39 0.63 -25.43
C LEU A 600 13.62 -0.50 -26.44
N CYS A 601 13.73 -1.76 -25.99
CA CYS A 601 13.74 -2.93 -26.86
C CYS A 601 12.41 -3.15 -27.60
N ILE A 602 11.29 -2.65 -27.07
CA ILE A 602 9.99 -2.69 -27.75
C ILE A 602 9.98 -1.68 -28.90
N ARG A 603 10.35 -0.42 -28.60
CA ARG A 603 10.41 0.70 -29.55
C ARG A 603 11.10 1.92 -28.95
N ALA A 604 11.51 2.86 -29.79
CA ALA A 604 11.92 4.19 -29.36
C ALA A 604 10.75 4.92 -28.64
N MET A 605 11.02 5.58 -27.53
CA MET A 605 9.99 6.21 -26.68
C MET A 605 10.34 7.66 -26.32
N ALA A 606 9.32 8.51 -26.17
CA ALA A 606 9.51 9.85 -25.63
C ALA A 606 9.74 9.83 -24.11
N HIS A 607 10.33 10.88 -23.55
CA HIS A 607 10.57 11.01 -22.10
C HIS A 607 9.32 10.71 -21.26
N SER A 608 8.18 11.32 -21.61
CA SER A 608 6.91 11.13 -20.89
C SER A 608 6.34 9.72 -20.99
N GLU A 609 6.68 8.97 -22.04
CA GLU A 609 6.25 7.58 -22.20
C GLU A 609 7.08 6.66 -21.30
N LEU A 610 8.40 6.87 -21.26
CA LEU A 610 9.30 6.15 -20.35
C LEU A 610 8.94 6.40 -18.89
N VAL A 611 8.78 7.66 -18.47
CA VAL A 611 8.41 8.00 -17.09
C VAL A 611 7.11 7.28 -16.65
N LYS A 612 6.12 7.16 -17.54
CA LYS A 612 4.87 6.43 -17.24
C LYS A 612 5.03 4.91 -17.17
N ALA A 613 6.07 4.36 -17.78
CA ALA A 613 6.37 2.93 -17.81
C ALA A 613 7.29 2.49 -16.65
N LEU A 614 7.86 3.45 -15.90
CA LEU A 614 8.73 3.21 -14.76
C LEU A 614 7.96 3.35 -13.43
N PRO A 615 8.34 2.60 -12.39
CA PRO A 615 7.80 2.78 -11.06
C PRO A 615 8.22 4.14 -10.47
N GLU A 616 7.31 4.75 -9.69
CA GLU A 616 7.54 6.01 -8.98
C GLU A 616 7.88 5.71 -7.51
N ASN A 617 8.87 6.40 -6.95
CA ASN A 617 9.16 6.38 -5.52
C ASN A 617 8.23 7.32 -4.73
N GLU A 618 8.45 7.44 -3.42
CA GLU A 618 7.62 8.29 -2.53
C GLU A 618 7.58 9.78 -2.92
N ASN A 619 8.62 10.26 -3.58
CA ASN A 619 8.76 11.63 -4.09
C ASN A 619 8.21 11.78 -5.52
N LYS A 620 7.58 10.73 -6.08
CA LYS A 620 7.11 10.65 -7.47
C LYS A 620 8.23 10.76 -8.49
N GLU A 621 9.43 10.33 -8.12
CA GLU A 621 10.58 10.26 -9.01
C GLU A 621 10.79 8.80 -9.45
N THR A 622 11.17 8.62 -10.71
CA THR A 622 11.45 7.30 -11.29
C THR A 622 12.94 6.94 -11.27
N GLY A 623 13.81 7.90 -10.96
CA GLY A 623 15.27 7.75 -11.04
C GLY A 623 15.83 7.67 -12.47
N MET A 624 14.98 7.81 -13.50
CA MET A 624 15.36 7.73 -14.93
C MET A 624 16.52 8.67 -15.30
N GLU A 625 16.50 9.90 -14.79
CA GLU A 625 17.50 10.94 -15.12
C GLU A 625 18.93 10.52 -14.75
N ARG A 626 19.09 9.62 -13.77
CA ARG A 626 20.42 9.16 -13.31
C ARG A 626 21.06 8.17 -14.28
N VAL A 627 20.26 7.47 -15.09
CA VAL A 627 20.71 6.31 -15.88
C VAL A 627 20.46 6.45 -17.37
N ILE A 628 19.54 7.31 -17.80
CA ILE A 628 19.07 7.35 -19.20
C ILE A 628 20.20 7.56 -20.21
N ASP A 629 21.18 8.42 -19.90
CA ASP A 629 22.30 8.70 -20.79
C ASP A 629 23.22 7.49 -20.98
N SER A 630 23.27 6.57 -20.03
CA SER A 630 24.05 5.33 -20.13
C SER A 630 23.37 4.25 -20.99
N VAL A 631 22.04 4.29 -21.11
CA VAL A 631 21.22 3.26 -21.76
C VAL A 631 20.76 3.66 -23.15
N ALA A 632 20.45 4.94 -23.32
CA ALA A 632 19.79 5.45 -24.50
C ALA A 632 20.57 6.59 -25.13
N SER A 633 20.29 6.83 -26.41
CA SER A 633 20.68 8.01 -27.14
C SER A 633 19.44 8.85 -27.44
N PHE A 634 19.50 10.15 -27.15
CA PHE A 634 18.38 11.06 -27.42
C PHE A 634 18.45 11.58 -28.86
N LYS A 635 17.50 11.19 -29.69
CA LYS A 635 17.30 11.78 -31.01
C LYS A 635 16.39 13.00 -30.89
N LYS A 636 16.95 14.16 -31.24
CA LYS A 636 16.22 15.43 -31.28
C LYS A 636 15.04 15.32 -32.25
N PRO A 637 13.90 15.93 -31.93
CA PRO A 637 12.78 15.97 -32.85
C PRO A 637 13.17 16.70 -34.15
N GLY A 638 12.59 16.28 -35.26
CA GLY A 638 12.55 17.09 -36.48
C GLY A 638 11.63 18.32 -36.30
N VAL A 639 11.22 18.94 -37.41
CA VAL A 639 10.47 20.22 -37.41
C VAL A 639 9.12 20.15 -36.66
N THR A 640 8.50 18.98 -36.54
CA THR A 640 7.16 18.81 -35.93
C THR A 640 7.06 17.63 -34.94
N GLY A 641 8.20 17.07 -34.51
CA GLY A 641 8.24 15.85 -33.70
C GLY A 641 8.42 16.09 -32.20
N ARG A 642 8.33 15.00 -31.43
CA ARG A 642 8.84 14.90 -30.05
C ARG A 642 10.16 14.14 -30.05
N GLY A 643 11.11 14.53 -29.20
CA GLY A 643 12.40 13.83 -29.09
C GLY A 643 12.21 12.41 -28.55
N LEU A 644 12.97 11.47 -29.10
CA LEU A 644 12.84 10.05 -28.79
C LEU A 644 14.16 9.51 -28.24
N TYR A 645 14.06 8.65 -27.23
CA TYR A 645 15.15 7.84 -26.76
C TYR A 645 15.20 6.54 -27.56
N GLU A 646 16.38 6.22 -28.08
CA GLU A 646 16.68 4.95 -28.73
C GLU A 646 17.73 4.17 -27.95
N LEU A 647 17.56 2.86 -27.85
CA LEU A 647 18.48 1.99 -27.13
C LEU A 647 19.88 2.05 -27.75
N ARG A 648 20.90 2.15 -26.89
CA ARG A 648 22.29 2.04 -27.32
C ARG A 648 22.63 0.60 -27.73
N PRO A 649 23.37 0.38 -28.83
CA PRO A 649 23.72 -0.96 -29.29
C PRO A 649 24.41 -1.84 -28.24
N GLU A 650 25.22 -1.22 -27.35
CA GLU A 650 25.93 -1.94 -26.29
C GLU A 650 24.95 -2.55 -25.26
N CYS A 651 23.83 -1.88 -25.02
CA CYS A 651 22.79 -2.33 -24.09
C CYS A 651 21.86 -3.39 -24.70
N ALA A 652 21.80 -3.50 -26.04
CA ALA A 652 20.98 -4.51 -26.72
C ALA A 652 21.38 -5.95 -26.37
N LYS A 653 22.65 -6.17 -25.99
CA LYS A 653 23.14 -7.49 -25.51
C LYS A 653 22.49 -7.96 -24.21
N GLN A 654 21.88 -7.04 -23.45
CA GLN A 654 21.21 -7.35 -22.18
C GLN A 654 19.72 -7.69 -22.36
N PHE A 655 19.23 -7.71 -23.61
CA PHE A 655 17.84 -8.02 -23.91
C PHE A 655 17.47 -9.42 -23.43
N ASN A 656 16.42 -9.50 -22.60
CA ASN A 656 15.76 -10.72 -22.21
C ASN A 656 14.39 -10.81 -22.87
N LEU A 657 14.18 -11.84 -23.72
CA LEU A 657 12.88 -12.09 -24.33
C LEU A 657 11.79 -12.38 -23.27
N TYR A 658 12.16 -13.03 -22.18
CA TYR A 658 11.27 -13.40 -21.08
C TYR A 658 11.41 -12.43 -19.90
N PHE A 659 11.60 -11.14 -20.19
CA PHE A 659 11.61 -10.12 -19.14
C PHE A 659 10.29 -10.10 -18.39
N TYR A 660 10.36 -10.28 -17.07
CA TYR A 660 9.21 -10.57 -16.20
C TYR A 660 8.13 -9.47 -16.16
N HIS A 661 8.45 -8.24 -16.55
CA HIS A 661 7.49 -7.13 -16.63
C HIS A 661 6.83 -6.94 -17.99
N TYR A 662 7.18 -7.73 -19.00
CA TYR A 662 6.47 -7.68 -20.27
C TYR A 662 5.07 -8.28 -20.15
N SER A 663 4.07 -7.57 -20.66
CA SER A 663 2.82 -8.21 -21.03
C SER A 663 3.06 -9.14 -22.23
N ARG A 664 2.17 -10.12 -22.46
CA ARG A 664 2.23 -10.97 -23.67
C ARG A 664 2.29 -10.16 -24.97
N ALA A 665 1.61 -9.01 -25.00
CA ALA A 665 1.63 -8.10 -26.14
C ALA A 665 2.97 -7.38 -26.28
N ASP A 666 3.60 -6.98 -25.17
CA ASP A 666 4.90 -6.31 -25.18
C ASP A 666 6.02 -7.29 -25.55
N GLN A 667 5.97 -8.51 -25.02
CA GLN A 667 6.90 -9.59 -25.36
C GLN A 667 6.89 -9.87 -26.87
N SER A 668 5.70 -10.05 -27.46
CA SER A 668 5.57 -10.32 -28.91
C SER A 668 6.12 -9.16 -29.76
N LYS A 669 5.84 -7.91 -29.36
CA LYS A 669 6.38 -6.73 -30.06
C LYS A 669 7.90 -6.61 -29.92
N ALA A 670 8.44 -6.86 -28.72
CA ALA A 670 9.87 -6.82 -28.47
C ALA A 670 10.59 -7.91 -29.28
N GLU A 671 10.05 -9.12 -29.32
CA GLU A 671 10.58 -10.23 -30.10
C GLU A 671 10.67 -9.90 -31.60
N GLU A 672 9.59 -9.37 -32.17
CA GLU A 672 9.54 -8.94 -33.58
C GLU A 672 10.55 -7.82 -33.85
N ALA A 673 10.59 -6.81 -32.99
CA ALA A 673 11.49 -5.66 -33.11
C ALA A 673 12.96 -6.09 -33.08
N GLN A 674 13.36 -6.91 -32.11
CA GLN A 674 14.74 -7.36 -31.96
C GLN A 674 15.18 -8.30 -33.09
N ARG A 675 14.31 -9.23 -33.54
CA ARG A 675 14.60 -10.07 -34.72
C ARG A 675 14.78 -9.24 -35.98
N LYS A 676 13.97 -8.19 -36.16
CA LYS A 676 14.09 -7.28 -37.30
C LYS A 676 15.43 -6.53 -37.29
N VAL A 677 15.86 -6.02 -36.13
CA VAL A 677 17.17 -5.36 -35.97
C VAL A 677 18.32 -6.32 -36.30
N LYS A 678 18.31 -7.54 -35.74
CA LYS A 678 19.34 -8.53 -36.03
C LYS A 678 19.43 -8.90 -37.52
N ARG A 679 18.29 -9.10 -38.18
CA ARG A 679 18.22 -9.35 -39.64
C ARG A 679 18.79 -8.19 -40.45
N GLN A 680 18.54 -6.95 -40.04
CA GLN A 680 19.09 -5.75 -40.69
C GLN A 680 20.62 -5.65 -40.52
N ASN A 681 21.14 -6.12 -39.40
CA ASN A 681 22.58 -6.19 -39.13
C ASN A 681 23.27 -7.42 -39.76
N GLY A 682 22.52 -8.34 -40.38
CA GLY A 682 23.07 -9.60 -40.89
C GLY A 682 23.47 -10.60 -39.81
N GLU A 683 22.92 -10.46 -38.60
CA GLU A 683 23.16 -11.34 -37.44
C GLU A 683 22.15 -12.51 -37.39
N ASP A 684 22.47 -13.55 -36.62
CA ASP A 684 21.53 -14.65 -36.33
C ASP A 684 20.28 -14.10 -35.62
N SER A 685 19.11 -14.46 -36.14
CA SER A 685 17.81 -14.07 -35.57
C SER A 685 17.48 -14.72 -34.22
N ALA A 686 18.29 -15.66 -33.74
CA ALA A 686 18.16 -16.23 -32.40
C ALA A 686 18.26 -15.15 -31.30
N LEU A 687 17.45 -15.30 -30.26
CA LEU A 687 17.39 -14.39 -29.11
C LEU A 687 17.80 -15.17 -27.83
N PRO A 688 19.11 -15.35 -27.60
CA PRO A 688 19.59 -16.10 -26.44
C PRO A 688 19.31 -15.36 -25.12
N PRO A 689 19.29 -16.07 -23.97
CA PRO A 689 19.29 -15.43 -22.66
C PRO A 689 20.50 -14.50 -22.47
N PRO A 690 20.35 -13.38 -21.76
CA PRO A 690 21.48 -12.51 -21.43
C PRO A 690 22.34 -13.13 -20.32
N VAL A 691 23.59 -12.67 -20.24
CA VAL A 691 24.48 -12.98 -19.11
C VAL A 691 23.93 -12.38 -17.82
N LEU A 692 23.82 -13.20 -16.78
CA LEU A 692 23.23 -12.80 -15.50
C LEU A 692 24.31 -12.39 -14.49
N PRO A 693 24.01 -11.44 -13.58
CA PRO A 693 24.90 -11.14 -12.47
C PRO A 693 24.91 -12.29 -11.44
N PRO A 694 25.96 -12.41 -10.62
CA PRO A 694 25.99 -13.37 -9.53
C PRO A 694 24.91 -13.07 -8.48
N PHE A 695 24.43 -14.11 -7.80
CA PHE A 695 23.56 -13.96 -6.63
C PHE A 695 24.33 -13.44 -5.41
N CYS A 696 23.63 -12.77 -4.50
CA CYS A 696 24.07 -12.54 -3.14
C CYS A 696 24.08 -13.86 -2.33
N PRO A 697 24.86 -13.96 -1.25
CA PRO A 697 25.06 -15.23 -0.52
C PRO A 697 23.78 -15.96 -0.09
N LEU A 698 22.77 -15.23 0.42
CA LEU A 698 21.51 -15.84 0.86
C LEU A 698 20.69 -16.45 -0.29
N PHE A 699 20.95 -16.05 -1.54
CA PHE A 699 20.21 -16.50 -2.73
C PHE A 699 21.05 -17.41 -3.64
N ALA A 700 22.32 -17.66 -3.30
CA ALA A 700 23.28 -18.34 -4.19
C ALA A 700 22.85 -19.76 -4.61
N SER A 701 22.15 -20.48 -3.73
CA SER A 701 21.64 -21.83 -3.98
C SER A 701 20.58 -21.90 -5.08
N LEU A 702 19.94 -20.79 -5.46
CA LEU A 702 18.93 -20.75 -6.53
C LEU A 702 19.46 -21.23 -7.87
N VAL A 703 20.76 -21.07 -8.12
CA VAL A 703 21.41 -21.58 -9.32
C VAL A 703 21.19 -23.09 -9.48
N ASN A 704 21.14 -23.84 -8.37
CA ASN A 704 20.98 -25.29 -8.39
C ASN A 704 19.62 -25.77 -8.92
N VAL A 705 18.62 -24.89 -9.01
CA VAL A 705 17.35 -25.19 -9.67
C VAL A 705 17.58 -25.57 -11.14
N LEU A 706 18.55 -24.94 -11.82
CA LEU A 706 18.85 -25.21 -13.23
C LEU A 706 19.42 -26.62 -13.49
N GLN A 707 20.01 -27.25 -12.49
CA GLN A 707 20.69 -28.55 -12.61
C GLN A 707 20.08 -29.65 -11.72
N CYS A 708 18.87 -29.43 -11.19
CA CYS A 708 18.18 -30.43 -10.38
C CYS A 708 17.47 -31.47 -11.25
N ASP A 709 17.33 -32.69 -10.74
CA ASP A 709 16.85 -33.85 -11.49
C ASP A 709 15.42 -33.68 -11.98
N VAL A 710 14.59 -33.02 -11.16
CA VAL A 710 13.21 -32.66 -11.50
C VAL A 710 13.17 -31.73 -12.73
N LEU A 711 13.97 -30.66 -12.75
CA LEU A 711 14.01 -29.76 -13.91
C LEU A 711 14.51 -30.49 -15.15
N LEU A 712 15.59 -31.25 -15.03
CA LEU A 712 16.15 -32.02 -16.14
C LEU A 712 15.13 -33.01 -16.72
N GLY A 713 14.37 -33.69 -15.86
CA GLY A 713 13.26 -34.54 -16.27
C GLY A 713 12.17 -33.78 -17.03
N MET A 714 11.82 -32.57 -16.58
CA MET A 714 10.85 -31.71 -17.26
C MET A 714 11.34 -31.22 -18.63
N LEU A 715 12.59 -30.76 -18.71
CA LEU A 715 13.22 -30.33 -19.97
C LEU A 715 13.26 -31.50 -20.96
N GLY A 716 13.72 -32.68 -20.51
CA GLY A 716 13.77 -33.90 -21.31
C GLY A 716 12.39 -34.34 -21.82
N ALA A 717 11.36 -34.28 -20.97
CA ALA A 717 10.00 -34.63 -21.37
C ALA A 717 9.47 -33.72 -22.49
N VAL A 718 9.66 -32.40 -22.39
CA VAL A 718 9.20 -31.45 -23.43
C VAL A 718 9.97 -31.63 -24.73
N LEU A 719 11.29 -31.84 -24.67
CA LEU A 719 12.10 -32.12 -25.86
C LEU A 719 11.65 -33.41 -26.54
N GLN A 720 11.38 -34.46 -25.76
CA GLN A 720 10.85 -35.71 -26.28
C GLN A 720 9.49 -35.50 -26.97
N TRP A 721 8.56 -34.75 -26.36
CA TRP A 721 7.26 -34.44 -26.97
C TRP A 721 7.39 -33.69 -28.29
N ALA A 722 8.39 -32.82 -28.44
CA ALA A 722 8.62 -32.06 -29.67
C ALA A 722 9.12 -32.93 -30.83
N VAL A 723 9.81 -34.04 -30.54
CA VAL A 723 10.37 -34.97 -31.54
C VAL A 723 9.40 -36.09 -31.90
N GLU A 724 8.47 -36.45 -31.01
CA GLU A 724 7.52 -37.54 -31.24
C GLU A 724 6.49 -37.19 -32.34
N PRO A 725 6.15 -38.13 -33.26
CA PRO A 725 5.17 -37.90 -34.34
C PRO A 725 3.71 -37.75 -33.86
N SER A 726 3.46 -37.80 -32.56
CA SER A 726 2.11 -37.81 -31.97
C SER A 726 1.48 -36.41 -31.99
N GLY A 727 0.20 -36.35 -32.38
CA GLY A 727 -0.49 -35.10 -32.72
C GLY A 727 -0.61 -34.10 -31.56
N GLY A 728 0.21 -33.05 -31.58
CA GLY A 728 -0.17 -31.72 -31.09
C GLY A 728 -0.28 -31.52 -29.57
N HIS A 729 0.41 -32.31 -28.75
CA HIS A 729 0.37 -32.16 -27.29
C HIS A 729 1.48 -31.28 -26.71
N TRP A 730 2.12 -30.45 -27.52
CA TRP A 730 3.13 -29.46 -27.12
C TRP A 730 2.90 -28.16 -27.91
N SER A 731 3.54 -27.06 -27.49
CA SER A 731 3.51 -25.79 -28.23
C SER A 731 4.92 -25.31 -28.52
N GLU A 732 5.10 -24.57 -29.62
CA GLU A 732 6.39 -23.94 -29.97
C GLU A 732 6.91 -23.05 -28.83
N SER A 733 6.00 -22.35 -28.16
CA SER A 733 6.27 -21.53 -26.99
C SER A 733 6.85 -22.33 -25.80
N MET A 734 6.43 -23.59 -25.59
CA MET A 734 7.08 -24.45 -24.59
C MET A 734 8.51 -24.78 -24.97
N LEU A 735 8.73 -25.18 -26.23
CA LEU A 735 10.04 -25.57 -26.72
C LEU A 735 11.01 -24.38 -26.63
N GLN A 736 10.58 -23.19 -27.03
CA GLN A 736 11.35 -21.96 -26.92
C GLN A 736 11.75 -21.69 -25.46
N ARG A 737 10.83 -21.90 -24.51
CA ARG A 737 11.12 -21.71 -23.07
C ARG A 737 12.11 -22.75 -22.54
N VAL A 738 11.98 -24.02 -22.93
CA VAL A 738 12.93 -25.08 -22.56
C VAL A 738 14.33 -24.78 -23.09
N LEU A 739 14.45 -24.39 -24.36
CA LEU A 739 15.73 -24.01 -24.96
C LEU A 739 16.34 -22.78 -24.28
N HIS A 740 15.52 -21.81 -23.87
CA HIS A 740 15.99 -20.63 -23.14
C HIS A 740 16.50 -20.99 -21.74
N LEU A 741 15.80 -21.86 -20.99
CA LEU A 741 16.28 -22.38 -19.69
C LEU A 741 17.60 -23.16 -19.84
N MET A 742 17.74 -23.99 -20.87
CA MET A 742 19.00 -24.66 -21.19
C MET A 742 20.11 -23.64 -21.49
N GLY A 743 19.81 -22.59 -22.25
CA GLY A 743 20.74 -21.49 -22.51
C GLY A 743 21.19 -20.77 -21.23
N MET A 744 20.27 -20.51 -20.30
CA MET A 744 20.60 -19.91 -19.00
C MET A 744 21.54 -20.82 -18.20
N ALA A 745 21.27 -22.13 -18.17
CA ALA A 745 22.10 -23.10 -17.46
C ALA A 745 23.49 -23.24 -18.07
N LEU A 746 23.61 -23.26 -19.40
CA LEU A 746 24.90 -23.32 -20.09
C LEU A 746 25.74 -22.05 -19.86
N LEU A 747 25.13 -20.87 -19.87
CA LEU A 747 25.83 -19.62 -19.56
C LEU A 747 26.32 -19.60 -18.11
N GLU A 748 25.52 -20.10 -17.17
CA GLU A 748 25.90 -20.20 -15.77
C GLU A 748 27.07 -21.18 -15.56
N GLU A 749 27.04 -22.35 -16.20
CA GLU A 749 28.14 -23.32 -16.20
C GLU A 749 29.42 -22.69 -16.78
N GLN A 750 29.31 -21.97 -17.90
CA GLN A 750 30.43 -21.24 -18.49
C GLN A 750 31.02 -20.20 -17.53
N GLN A 751 30.18 -19.38 -16.89
CA GLN A 751 30.65 -18.37 -15.94
C GLN A 751 31.35 -18.98 -14.72
N GLN A 752 30.89 -20.13 -14.22
CA GLN A 752 31.52 -20.82 -13.10
C GLN A 752 32.84 -21.49 -13.48
N MET A 753 32.95 -22.04 -14.69
CA MET A 753 34.21 -22.54 -15.23
C MET A 753 35.24 -21.42 -15.46
N GLU A 754 34.82 -20.25 -15.93
CA GLU A 754 35.72 -19.11 -16.15
C GLU A 754 36.18 -18.44 -14.85
N SER A 755 35.41 -18.59 -13.76
CA SER A 755 35.72 -17.99 -12.45
C SER A 755 36.41 -18.92 -11.46
N SER A 756 36.40 -20.24 -11.69
CA SER A 756 37.14 -21.21 -10.88
C SER A 756 38.64 -21.12 -11.19
N SER A 757 39.45 -20.83 -10.16
CA SER A 757 40.89 -21.08 -10.20
C SER A 757 41.13 -22.59 -9.99
N GLU A 758 42.24 -23.12 -10.53
CA GLU A 758 42.54 -24.55 -10.74
C GLU A 758 42.37 -25.52 -9.53
N ASP A 759 42.03 -25.03 -8.32
CA ASP A 759 41.87 -25.82 -7.09
C ASP A 759 40.43 -25.87 -6.52
N ASN A 760 39.41 -25.27 -7.15
CA ASN A 760 38.01 -25.36 -6.68
C ASN A 760 37.19 -26.40 -7.47
N ASP A 761 36.60 -27.37 -6.76
CA ASP A 761 35.62 -28.31 -7.33
C ASP A 761 34.44 -27.53 -7.94
N VAL A 762 34.28 -27.61 -9.26
CA VAL A 762 33.12 -27.04 -9.97
C VAL A 762 31.88 -27.87 -9.62
N THR A 763 31.04 -27.35 -8.73
CA THR A 763 29.84 -28.06 -8.25
C THR A 763 28.65 -27.99 -9.22
N PHE A 764 28.66 -27.08 -10.19
CA PHE A 764 27.60 -26.92 -11.18
C PHE A 764 27.97 -27.59 -12.50
N ASN A 765 27.29 -28.69 -12.83
CA ASN A 765 27.63 -29.57 -13.95
C ASN A 765 26.40 -29.88 -14.82
N PHE A 766 25.80 -28.83 -15.37
CA PHE A 766 24.57 -28.97 -16.16
C PHE A 766 24.79 -29.83 -17.42
N THR A 767 25.86 -29.58 -18.18
CA THR A 767 26.15 -30.29 -19.43
C THR A 767 26.33 -31.79 -19.19
N LEU A 768 26.98 -32.17 -18.09
CA LEU A 768 27.17 -33.58 -17.74
C LEU A 768 25.84 -34.26 -17.40
N LYS A 769 25.00 -33.62 -16.57
CA LYS A 769 23.72 -34.19 -16.14
C LYS A 769 22.70 -34.31 -17.28
N ILE A 770 22.59 -33.30 -18.15
CA ILE A 770 21.63 -33.34 -19.26
C ILE A 770 22.04 -34.35 -20.35
N SER A 771 23.34 -34.63 -20.47
CA SER A 771 23.87 -35.62 -21.44
C SER A 771 23.73 -37.07 -20.97
N ARG A 772 23.45 -37.31 -19.68
CA ARG A 772 23.27 -38.64 -19.08
C ARG A 772 21.96 -38.74 -18.29
N PRO A 773 20.79 -38.65 -18.95
CA PRO A 773 19.51 -38.75 -18.25
C PRO A 773 19.34 -40.17 -17.65
N GLY A 774 19.50 -40.30 -16.33
CA GLY A 774 19.17 -41.51 -15.58
C GLY A 774 20.28 -42.14 -14.72
N GLU A 775 21.52 -41.67 -14.79
CA GLU A 775 22.56 -42.01 -13.81
C GLU A 775 22.47 -40.99 -12.66
N ALA A 776 21.79 -41.32 -11.57
CA ALA A 776 21.90 -40.54 -10.34
C ALA A 776 23.40 -40.44 -9.95
N PRO A 777 23.89 -39.30 -9.43
CA PRO A 777 25.23 -39.25 -8.88
C PRO A 777 25.34 -40.30 -7.79
N THR A 778 26.27 -41.24 -7.94
CA THR A 778 26.62 -42.24 -6.91
C THR A 778 27.20 -41.59 -5.68
#